data_AF-A0A4Q0A0E4-F1
#
_entry.id   AF-A0A4Q0A0E4-F1
#
_cell.length_a   1.000
_cell.length_b   1.000
_cell.length_c   1.000
_cell.angle_alpha   90.00
_cell.angle_beta   90.00
_cell.angle_gamma   90.00
#
_symmetry.space_group_name_H-M   'P 1'
#
loop_
_entity.id
_entity.type
_entity.pdbx_description
1 polymer ?
#
loop_
_entity_poly.entity_id
_entity_poly.type
_entity_poly.pdbx_seq_one_letter_code
_entity_poly.pdbx_strand_id
1 'polypeptide(L)'
;MRAPHLFTLLALVWAAVSPQLTVAQLINPPTDLLNSGQVKIITNSYILQFTKETTSTVDFIKSIAKLGTAYSIQTDYLTVFNGVVLSMNEATAHEVAEFSMVDSVWPNLHLYPADYRPSNFNPYTNSELPDSSEPSQELKKRQFTSGSTSLPSSPLPTNPPLPLLYHQQVGVDQAHAKLKLRDKGVKIGIIDSGLDFNHPAFGQCFKTPGCRVAYGMDLVGPNFTPENYLIQPGSKPHDDCNGHGTHVAGIIAGNDGVFQGVAPEATLGVYKISSCASQGRSSSAIILMALQQAYKDGMEVINISYSIAGMWQESAEAVMASRLVAKNIVVVAAAGNLGNDNLWALSSPAAGLGVISVASITPEEYHAEYITVSNNRTRRIPRTASHTATRPFVFTDTPLELGTDSTGSTHWGCQPFNRRYNGSVLVLNLGPCDTSVQATNALKAGAVGLISVNIFDLLDVFMSLSSPADLPVVAVTASDGKYLIELLKAGSATPLKMTSNLKSQVLPYSTPHRVSMSSSWGPGNELELKPDLASAGSMVYSSYPVKMGSYTSKSGTSSSSPYIAGAAALLIEQSNHNHKAADIRNRLRFTGSPAGSSIFDNLPVGSAAQQGGGEALIYNALAGMIRTNTSSFGLNDTVKGRFNDNSRNMYLYFTNTATQPITLQLGHRVVPSVSAYNSAGVFLPRPVHNNATNAAATLTFTRKALTIAPKETAKIVVVVTQPTGLSDSQFWVYSGFVTALSSELGLHGQPIRYAVPYLGLKGNYSEIPLLSPSSLGLLNPTTGQYQSSSTQ
;
A
#
# COMPACT_ATOMS: atom_id res chain seq x y z
N MET A 1 -30.86 -49.55 -20.77
CA MET A 1 -31.97 -48.91 -21.49
C MET A 1 -31.89 -47.41 -21.27
N ARG A 2 -32.22 -46.65 -22.32
CA ARG A 2 -32.33 -45.18 -22.46
C ARG A 2 -33.00 -44.49 -21.24
N ALA A 3 -32.84 -43.21 -20.92
CA ALA A 3 -32.40 -42.08 -21.73
C ALA A 3 -31.97 -40.87 -20.83
N PRO A 4 -31.30 -39.87 -21.43
CA PRO A 4 -30.68 -38.72 -20.79
C PRO A 4 -31.62 -37.50 -20.77
N HIS A 5 -31.97 -36.96 -19.60
CA HIS A 5 -32.70 -35.69 -19.52
C HIS A 5 -32.30 -34.78 -18.34
N LEU A 6 -31.22 -35.09 -17.60
CA LEU A 6 -30.83 -34.29 -16.44
C LEU A 6 -29.74 -33.24 -16.69
N PHE A 7 -29.02 -33.32 -17.81
CA PHE A 7 -27.94 -32.35 -18.11
C PHE A 7 -28.40 -31.12 -18.88
N THR A 8 -29.55 -31.17 -19.57
CA THR A 8 -30.04 -30.04 -20.36
C THR A 8 -30.79 -28.99 -19.52
N LEU A 9 -31.36 -29.36 -18.36
CA LEU A 9 -32.07 -28.40 -17.50
C LEU A 9 -31.15 -27.52 -16.65
N LEU A 10 -29.96 -28.00 -16.27
CA LEU A 10 -28.97 -27.21 -15.51
C LEU A 10 -28.27 -26.14 -16.37
N ALA A 11 -28.18 -26.35 -17.69
CA ALA A 11 -27.65 -25.34 -18.61
C ALA A 11 -28.67 -24.23 -18.94
N LEU A 12 -29.97 -24.53 -18.92
CA LEU A 12 -31.03 -23.56 -19.26
C LEU A 12 -31.42 -22.64 -18.08
N VAL A 13 -31.23 -23.08 -16.84
CA VAL A 13 -31.52 -22.23 -15.65
C VAL A 13 -30.36 -21.27 -15.33
N TRP A 14 -29.13 -21.57 -15.76
CA TRP A 14 -27.99 -20.65 -15.64
C TRP A 14 -28.06 -19.47 -16.62
N ALA A 15 -28.80 -19.61 -17.72
CA ALA A 15 -28.98 -18.57 -18.73
C ALA A 15 -30.09 -17.54 -18.40
N ALA A 16 -30.91 -17.75 -17.36
CA ALA A 16 -32.14 -16.97 -17.14
C ALA A 16 -32.15 -16.05 -15.90
N VAL A 17 -31.08 -16.01 -15.08
CA VAL A 17 -31.03 -15.12 -13.89
C VAL A 17 -29.65 -14.46 -13.71
N SER A 18 -28.98 -14.14 -14.81
CA SER A 18 -27.87 -13.18 -14.80
C SER A 18 -28.39 -11.89 -15.43
N PRO A 19 -28.35 -10.71 -14.77
CA PRO A 19 -28.33 -9.49 -15.55
C PRO A 19 -27.06 -9.60 -16.41
N GLN A 20 -27.24 -9.74 -17.72
CA GLN A 20 -26.14 -9.76 -18.68
C GLN A 20 -25.40 -8.42 -18.56
N LEU A 21 -24.35 -8.39 -17.74
CA LEU A 21 -23.27 -7.45 -17.95
C LEU A 21 -22.70 -7.80 -19.32
N THR A 22 -22.95 -6.94 -20.30
CA THR A 22 -22.33 -7.07 -21.61
C THR A 22 -20.82 -6.89 -21.44
N VAL A 23 -20.02 -7.55 -22.27
CA VAL A 23 -18.54 -7.43 -22.31
C VAL A 23 -18.08 -5.95 -22.39
N ALA A 24 -18.94 -5.04 -22.86
CA ALA A 24 -18.74 -3.59 -22.84
C ALA A 24 -18.54 -2.97 -21.45
N GLN A 25 -19.00 -3.61 -20.36
CA GLN A 25 -18.81 -3.12 -18.99
C GLN A 25 -17.50 -3.60 -18.34
N LEU A 26 -16.80 -4.56 -18.93
CA LEU A 26 -15.49 -5.05 -18.46
C LEU A 26 -14.30 -4.22 -18.99
N ILE A 27 -14.53 -3.35 -19.98
CA ILE A 27 -13.51 -2.53 -20.64
C ILE A 27 -13.38 -1.14 -20.01
N ASN A 28 -14.40 -0.67 -19.29
CA ASN A 28 -14.41 0.64 -18.66
C ASN A 28 -14.33 0.53 -17.13
N PRO A 29 -13.22 0.95 -16.49
CA PRO A 29 -13.20 1.11 -15.03
C PRO A 29 -14.24 2.19 -14.62
N PRO A 30 -14.74 2.16 -13.37
CA PRO A 30 -15.65 3.19 -12.87
C PRO A 30 -15.11 4.61 -13.15
N THR A 31 -15.94 5.48 -13.71
CA THR A 31 -15.57 6.86 -14.10
C THR A 31 -14.99 7.70 -12.96
N ASP A 32 -15.29 7.36 -11.70
CA ASP A 32 -14.76 8.04 -10.52
C ASP A 32 -13.25 7.78 -10.30
N LEU A 33 -12.71 6.63 -10.73
CA LEU A 33 -11.26 6.34 -10.72
C LEU A 33 -10.50 7.05 -11.84
N LEU A 34 -11.16 7.32 -12.97
CA LEU A 34 -10.60 8.09 -14.08
C LEU A 34 -10.51 9.58 -13.73
N ASN A 35 -11.50 10.09 -12.98
CA ASN A 35 -11.55 11.49 -12.55
C ASN A 35 -10.56 11.83 -11.42
N SER A 36 -10.09 10.84 -10.64
CA SER A 36 -9.08 11.04 -9.58
C SER A 36 -7.65 11.21 -10.12
N GLY A 37 -7.41 10.86 -11.39
CA GLY A 37 -6.09 10.91 -12.02
C GLY A 37 -5.10 9.83 -11.51
N GLN A 38 -5.56 8.85 -10.72
CA GLN A 38 -4.72 7.79 -10.13
C GLN A 38 -4.64 6.51 -10.99
N VAL A 39 -5.48 6.37 -12.02
CA VAL A 39 -5.41 5.29 -13.02
C VAL A 39 -5.75 5.89 -14.38
N LYS A 40 -4.94 5.58 -15.40
CA LYS A 40 -5.19 6.00 -16.78
C LYS A 40 -5.16 4.78 -17.69
N ILE A 41 -6.12 4.64 -18.58
CA ILE A 41 -6.09 3.56 -19.58
C ILE A 41 -4.97 3.88 -20.58
N ILE A 42 -4.08 2.93 -20.83
CA ILE A 42 -3.15 3.03 -21.96
C ILE A 42 -3.99 2.76 -23.20
N THR A 43 -4.35 3.83 -23.93
CA THR A 43 -5.21 3.75 -25.10
C THR A 43 -4.68 2.71 -26.07
N ASN A 44 -5.59 1.89 -26.60
CA ASN A 44 -5.28 0.85 -27.57
C ASN A 44 -4.27 -0.18 -27.06
N SER A 45 -4.22 -0.48 -25.76
CA SER A 45 -3.36 -1.54 -25.19
C SER A 45 -4.17 -2.43 -24.24
N TYR A 46 -4.10 -3.75 -24.44
CA TYR A 46 -4.92 -4.74 -23.76
C TYR A 46 -4.09 -5.95 -23.33
N ILE A 47 -4.42 -6.50 -22.17
CA ILE A 47 -3.92 -7.77 -21.66
C ILE A 47 -4.99 -8.82 -21.96
N LEU A 48 -4.63 -9.88 -22.66
CA LEU A 48 -5.55 -10.95 -23.01
C LEU A 48 -5.10 -12.23 -22.31
N GLN A 49 -6.05 -12.95 -21.74
CA GLN A 49 -5.85 -14.30 -21.29
C GLN A 49 -6.45 -15.27 -22.29
N PHE A 50 -5.71 -16.33 -22.60
CA PHE A 50 -6.20 -17.43 -23.41
C PHE A 50 -6.90 -18.49 -22.55
N THR A 51 -7.81 -19.23 -23.19
CA THR A 51 -8.41 -20.43 -22.59
C THR A 51 -7.33 -21.48 -22.31
N LYS A 52 -7.61 -22.42 -21.39
CA LYS A 52 -6.65 -23.49 -21.01
C LYS A 52 -6.22 -24.38 -22.18
N GLU A 53 -7.03 -24.47 -23.22
CA GLU A 53 -6.75 -25.29 -24.42
C GLU A 53 -5.76 -24.61 -25.37
N THR A 54 -5.65 -23.28 -25.31
CA THR A 54 -4.82 -22.49 -26.20
C THR A 54 -3.44 -22.33 -25.58
N THR A 55 -2.43 -23.02 -26.10
CA THR A 55 -1.07 -23.03 -25.51
C THR A 55 -0.04 -22.26 -26.34
N SER A 56 -0.48 -21.58 -27.41
CA SER A 56 0.39 -20.98 -28.41
C SER A 56 -0.09 -19.60 -28.83
N THR A 57 0.74 -18.58 -28.58
CA THR A 57 0.55 -17.22 -29.11
C THR A 57 0.45 -17.23 -30.65
N VAL A 58 1.08 -18.19 -31.33
CA VAL A 58 1.09 -18.29 -32.81
C VAL A 58 -0.29 -18.58 -33.38
N ASP A 59 -1.10 -19.42 -32.73
CA ASP A 59 -2.43 -19.76 -33.23
C ASP A 59 -3.43 -18.62 -33.01
N PHE A 60 -3.24 -17.87 -31.93
CA PHE A 60 -3.93 -16.60 -31.73
C PHE A 60 -3.57 -15.58 -32.81
N ILE A 61 -2.28 -15.40 -33.12
CA ILE A 61 -1.79 -14.50 -34.19
C ILE A 61 -2.46 -14.82 -35.53
N LYS A 62 -2.55 -16.11 -35.89
CA LYS A 62 -3.24 -16.53 -37.12
C LYS A 62 -4.72 -16.17 -37.13
N SER A 63 -5.36 -16.11 -35.97
CA SER A 63 -6.79 -15.81 -35.84
C SER A 63 -7.05 -14.32 -35.92
N ILE A 64 -6.30 -13.50 -35.18
CA ILE A 64 -6.43 -12.04 -35.21
C ILE A 64 -6.00 -11.45 -36.58
N ALA A 65 -5.03 -12.06 -37.27
CA ALA A 65 -4.64 -11.64 -38.62
C ALA A 65 -5.80 -11.69 -39.63
N LYS A 66 -6.82 -12.54 -39.40
CA LYS A 66 -8.01 -12.63 -40.27
C LYS A 66 -8.93 -11.40 -40.17
N LEU A 67 -8.83 -10.61 -39.10
CA LEU A 67 -9.61 -9.39 -38.92
C LEU A 67 -9.13 -8.26 -39.84
N GLY A 68 -7.93 -8.37 -40.42
CA GLY A 68 -7.37 -7.35 -41.31
C GLY A 68 -7.05 -6.01 -40.62
N THR A 69 -7.05 -5.97 -39.29
CA THR A 69 -6.78 -4.78 -38.48
C THR A 69 -5.32 -4.72 -38.04
N ALA A 70 -4.79 -3.51 -37.86
CA ALA A 70 -3.44 -3.32 -37.35
C ALA A 70 -3.37 -3.67 -35.85
N TYR A 71 -2.43 -4.53 -35.49
CA TYR A 71 -2.10 -4.85 -34.10
C TYR A 71 -0.59 -5.01 -33.90
N SER A 72 -0.14 -4.86 -32.66
CA SER A 72 1.25 -5.14 -32.26
C SER A 72 1.28 -5.96 -30.99
N ILE A 73 2.07 -7.03 -30.96
CA ILE A 73 2.30 -7.81 -29.74
C ILE A 73 3.44 -7.16 -28.96
N GLN A 74 3.18 -6.85 -27.69
CA GLN A 74 4.18 -6.26 -26.80
C GLN A 74 4.95 -7.34 -26.03
N THR A 75 4.25 -8.37 -25.54
CA THR A 75 4.84 -9.54 -24.86
C THR A 75 3.83 -10.66 -24.78
N ASP A 76 4.29 -11.88 -24.49
CA ASP A 76 3.43 -12.96 -23.99
C ASP A 76 3.83 -13.43 -22.58
N TYR A 77 2.89 -14.11 -21.96
CA TYR A 77 3.04 -14.81 -20.69
C TYR A 77 2.51 -16.20 -20.93
N LEU A 78 3.37 -17.21 -21.06
CA LEU A 78 2.94 -18.60 -21.32
C LEU A 78 3.29 -19.56 -20.16
N THR A 79 3.84 -19.06 -19.05
CA THR A 79 4.31 -19.91 -17.94
C THR A 79 3.40 -19.92 -16.71
N VAL A 80 2.96 -18.75 -16.26
CA VAL A 80 2.14 -18.59 -15.03
C VAL A 80 0.78 -18.04 -15.37
N PHE A 81 0.78 -16.96 -16.14
CA PHE A 81 -0.34 -16.50 -16.93
C PHE A 81 -0.22 -17.13 -18.32
N ASN A 82 -1.34 -17.38 -18.99
CA ASN A 82 -1.39 -17.86 -20.36
C ASN A 82 -2.11 -16.80 -21.19
N GLY A 83 -1.36 -15.96 -21.88
CA GLY A 83 -1.91 -14.77 -22.47
C GLY A 83 -0.87 -13.86 -23.09
N VAL A 84 -1.32 -12.70 -23.58
CA VAL A 84 -0.53 -11.79 -24.40
C VAL A 84 -0.92 -10.35 -24.12
N VAL A 85 0.04 -9.42 -24.25
CA VAL A 85 -0.25 -7.98 -24.28
C VAL A 85 -0.18 -7.50 -25.72
N LEU A 86 -1.24 -6.82 -26.14
CA LEU A 86 -1.43 -6.38 -27.51
C LEU A 86 -1.72 -4.89 -27.53
N SER A 87 -1.34 -4.24 -28.62
CA SER A 87 -1.87 -2.95 -29.00
C SER A 87 -2.78 -3.08 -30.20
N MET A 88 -4.03 -2.60 -30.09
CA MET A 88 -5.06 -2.63 -31.14
C MET A 88 -6.14 -1.58 -30.83
N ASN A 89 -6.97 -1.20 -31.81
CA ASN A 89 -8.09 -0.30 -31.54
C ASN A 89 -9.19 -0.97 -30.70
N GLU A 90 -10.01 -0.16 -30.02
CA GLU A 90 -11.06 -0.64 -29.11
C GLU A 90 -12.10 -1.54 -29.78
N ALA A 91 -12.53 -1.22 -31.01
CA ALA A 91 -13.47 -2.06 -31.76
C ALA A 91 -12.89 -3.47 -32.01
N THR A 92 -11.61 -3.56 -32.35
CA THR A 92 -10.90 -4.83 -32.52
C THR A 92 -10.79 -5.58 -31.20
N ALA A 93 -10.58 -4.89 -30.09
CA ALA A 93 -10.52 -5.53 -28.77
C ALA A 93 -11.86 -6.19 -28.39
N HIS A 94 -12.99 -5.57 -28.74
CA HIS A 94 -14.31 -6.19 -28.58
C HIS A 94 -14.48 -7.45 -29.44
N GLU A 95 -14.08 -7.41 -30.71
CA GLU A 95 -14.17 -8.59 -31.58
C GLU A 95 -13.26 -9.74 -31.10
N VAL A 96 -12.07 -9.42 -30.62
CA VAL A 96 -11.12 -10.40 -30.09
C VAL A 96 -11.61 -11.02 -28.78
N ALA A 97 -12.34 -10.27 -27.95
CA ALA A 97 -12.93 -10.80 -26.72
C ALA A 97 -13.94 -11.94 -26.97
N GLU A 98 -14.56 -11.98 -28.16
CA GLU A 98 -15.51 -13.02 -28.57
C GLU A 98 -14.83 -14.26 -29.16
N PHE A 99 -13.50 -14.26 -29.31
CA PHE A 99 -12.79 -15.44 -29.81
C PHE A 99 -12.88 -16.58 -28.78
N SER A 100 -13.25 -17.78 -29.22
CA SER A 100 -13.35 -18.97 -28.36
C SER A 100 -12.05 -19.37 -27.65
N MET A 101 -10.91 -18.87 -28.13
CA MET A 101 -9.58 -19.06 -27.52
C MET A 101 -9.23 -18.00 -26.48
N VAL A 102 -10.04 -16.95 -26.32
CA VAL A 102 -9.84 -15.85 -25.37
C VAL A 102 -10.79 -16.06 -24.18
N ASP A 103 -10.23 -16.07 -22.98
CA ASP A 103 -10.97 -16.24 -21.72
C ASP A 103 -11.32 -14.90 -21.09
N SER A 104 -10.43 -13.91 -21.21
CA SER A 104 -10.62 -12.58 -20.62
C SER A 104 -9.77 -11.53 -21.34
N VAL A 105 -10.25 -10.29 -21.35
CA VAL A 105 -9.56 -9.13 -21.89
C VAL A 105 -9.62 -8.02 -20.85
N TRP A 106 -8.46 -7.46 -20.50
CA TRP A 106 -8.35 -6.29 -19.63
C TRP A 106 -7.72 -5.12 -20.37
N PRO A 107 -8.15 -3.87 -20.11
CA PRO A 107 -7.35 -2.72 -20.49
C PRO A 107 -6.00 -2.75 -19.79
N ASN A 108 -4.92 -2.37 -20.49
CA ASN A 108 -3.62 -2.16 -19.86
C ASN A 108 -3.66 -0.83 -19.13
N LEU A 109 -3.46 -0.86 -17.81
CA LEU A 109 -3.61 0.32 -16.98
C LEU A 109 -2.25 0.97 -16.68
N HIS A 110 -2.27 2.30 -16.63
CA HIS A 110 -1.25 3.08 -15.97
C HIS A 110 -1.40 3.02 -14.48
N LEU A 111 -0.27 2.84 -13.84
CA LEU A 111 -0.21 2.79 -12.41
C LEU A 111 0.53 4.02 -11.92
N TYR A 112 -0.13 4.73 -11.03
CA TYR A 112 0.45 5.85 -10.32
C TYR A 112 0.81 5.34 -8.92
N PRO A 113 1.95 5.77 -8.34
CA PRO A 113 2.12 5.61 -6.90
C PRO A 113 0.86 6.17 -6.24
N ALA A 114 0.29 5.42 -5.29
CA ALA A 114 -0.86 5.89 -4.51
C ALA A 114 -0.42 7.03 -3.59
N ASP A 115 -0.12 8.18 -4.19
CA ASP A 115 0.08 9.44 -3.51
C ASP A 115 -1.29 10.06 -3.31
N TYR A 116 -1.58 10.33 -2.04
CA TYR A 116 -2.75 11.07 -1.62
C TYR A 116 -2.80 12.41 -2.34
N ARG A 117 -3.81 12.60 -3.20
CA ARG A 117 -4.25 13.93 -3.63
C ARG A 117 -5.64 14.15 -3.03
N PRO A 118 -5.81 15.05 -2.06
CA PRO A 118 -7.14 15.40 -1.60
C PRO A 118 -7.89 16.04 -2.78
N SER A 119 -8.78 15.29 -3.41
CA SER A 119 -9.70 15.82 -4.42
C SER A 119 -10.73 16.79 -3.81
N ASN A 120 -10.92 16.78 -2.48
CA ASN A 120 -11.97 17.52 -1.78
C ASN A 120 -11.46 18.30 -0.55
N PHE A 121 -10.35 19.04 -0.64
CA PHE A 121 -10.07 20.07 0.36
C PHE A 121 -11.01 21.27 0.12
N ASN A 122 -12.15 21.27 0.81
CA ASN A 122 -13.03 22.43 0.91
C ASN A 122 -12.72 23.15 2.24
N PRO A 123 -11.91 24.23 2.26
CA PRO A 123 -11.78 25.02 3.46
C PRO A 123 -13.13 25.67 3.75
N TYR A 124 -13.68 25.44 4.93
CA TYR A 124 -14.77 26.26 5.43
C TYR A 124 -14.31 27.73 5.42
N THR A 125 -14.84 28.52 4.50
CA THR A 125 -14.80 29.99 4.59
C THR A 125 -16.13 30.58 4.11
N ASN A 126 -16.67 31.49 4.91
CA ASN A 126 -17.88 32.25 4.66
C ASN A 126 -17.82 33.02 3.32
N SER A 127 -19.01 33.12 2.70
CA SER A 127 -19.50 34.20 1.83
C SER A 127 -18.81 34.52 0.50
N GLU A 128 -19.59 34.30 -0.57
CA GLU A 128 -19.86 35.24 -1.69
C GLU A 128 -18.78 35.54 -2.77
N LEU A 129 -19.17 35.21 -4.03
CA LEU A 129 -18.90 35.89 -5.33
C LEU A 129 -17.65 35.45 -6.15
N PRO A 130 -17.57 35.75 -7.48
CA PRO A 130 -18.32 35.07 -8.54
C PRO A 130 -17.42 34.64 -9.73
N ASP A 131 -18.07 33.95 -10.66
CA ASP A 131 -17.65 33.51 -12.00
C ASP A 131 -16.71 34.46 -12.78
N SER A 132 -15.65 33.92 -13.40
CA SER A 132 -15.02 34.57 -14.56
C SER A 132 -14.40 33.54 -15.51
N SER A 133 -14.85 33.68 -16.75
CA SER A 133 -14.68 32.82 -17.90
C SER A 133 -13.46 33.21 -18.77
N GLU A 134 -12.74 32.17 -19.23
CA GLU A 134 -11.97 32.07 -20.50
C GLU A 134 -10.72 32.97 -20.76
N PRO A 135 -9.90 32.67 -21.80
CA PRO A 135 -9.33 31.39 -22.22
C PRO A 135 -7.81 31.46 -22.53
N SER A 136 -7.21 30.29 -22.79
CA SER A 136 -5.83 30.04 -23.26
C SER A 136 -5.43 30.78 -24.53
N GLN A 137 -4.16 31.25 -24.66
CA GLN A 137 -3.39 31.25 -25.92
C GLN A 137 -1.86 31.24 -25.75
N GLU A 138 -1.20 30.59 -26.71
CA GLU A 138 0.23 30.55 -27.09
C GLU A 138 1.22 29.61 -26.34
N LEU A 139 1.29 28.37 -26.85
CA LEU A 139 2.46 27.50 -26.71
C LEU A 139 3.61 28.02 -27.61
N LYS A 140 4.72 28.45 -27.00
CA LYS A 140 6.01 28.62 -27.71
C LYS A 140 7.04 27.60 -27.23
N LYS A 141 7.57 26.85 -28.20
CA LYS A 141 8.58 25.79 -28.07
C LYS A 141 9.86 26.35 -27.44
N ARG A 142 10.26 25.87 -26.26
CA ARG A 142 11.55 26.25 -25.64
C ARG A 142 12.68 25.39 -26.21
N GLN A 143 13.61 26.03 -26.92
CA GLN A 143 14.93 25.47 -27.20
C GLN A 143 15.75 25.48 -25.91
N PHE A 144 16.25 24.31 -25.51
CA PHE A 144 17.29 24.18 -24.48
C PHE A 144 18.61 24.62 -25.10
N THR A 145 19.16 25.75 -24.65
CA THR A 145 20.58 26.08 -24.87
C THR A 145 21.38 25.54 -23.69
N SER A 146 22.33 24.65 -24.00
CA SER A 146 23.28 24.05 -23.07
C SER A 146 24.28 25.11 -22.59
N GLY A 147 24.02 25.71 -21.42
CA GLY A 147 24.99 26.53 -20.69
C GLY A 147 25.56 25.74 -19.52
N SER A 148 26.78 25.21 -19.69
CA SER A 148 27.57 24.59 -18.62
C SER A 148 28.08 25.67 -17.66
N THR A 149 27.55 25.68 -16.44
CA THR A 149 28.26 26.23 -15.27
C THR A 149 28.30 25.16 -14.21
N SER A 150 29.48 24.56 -14.02
CA SER A 150 29.78 23.55 -13.01
C SER A 150 29.61 24.13 -11.61
N LEU A 151 28.63 23.63 -10.86
CA LEU A 151 28.55 23.80 -9.41
C LEU A 151 29.60 22.92 -8.73
N PRO A 152 30.27 23.39 -7.67
CA PRO A 152 31.27 22.59 -6.96
C PRO A 152 30.63 21.39 -6.26
N SER A 153 31.22 20.22 -6.47
CA SER A 153 30.85 18.93 -5.88
C SER A 153 31.32 18.83 -4.42
N SER A 154 30.50 19.30 -3.48
CA SER A 154 30.62 18.81 -2.10
C SER A 154 30.10 17.38 -2.02
N PRO A 155 30.81 16.42 -1.38
CA PRO A 155 30.26 15.09 -1.14
C PRO A 155 28.99 15.22 -0.29
N LEU A 156 27.94 14.51 -0.72
CA LEU A 156 26.69 14.47 0.03
C LEU A 156 26.93 13.74 1.35
N PRO A 157 26.50 14.31 2.48
CA PRO A 157 26.71 13.67 3.77
C PRO A 157 25.85 12.40 3.86
N THR A 158 26.51 11.31 4.24
CA THR A 158 25.92 9.98 4.43
C THR A 158 25.32 9.90 5.84
N ASN A 159 24.05 9.51 5.95
CA ASN A 159 23.48 9.16 7.25
C ASN A 159 24.19 7.91 7.78
N PRO A 160 24.66 7.91 9.05
CA PRO A 160 25.22 6.70 9.63
C PRO A 160 24.11 5.64 9.75
N PRO A 161 24.41 4.35 9.57
CA PRO A 161 23.44 3.29 9.77
C PRO A 161 23.00 3.24 11.24
N LEU A 162 21.72 2.94 11.43
CA LEU A 162 21.07 2.81 12.74
C LEU A 162 20.31 1.48 12.80
N PRO A 163 20.10 0.90 13.99
CA PRO A 163 19.29 -0.31 14.11
C PRO A 163 17.82 -0.05 13.73
N LEU A 164 17.17 -1.06 13.17
CA LEU A 164 15.73 -1.06 12.87
C LEU A 164 14.93 -1.27 14.17
N LEU A 165 14.49 -0.19 14.80
CA LEU A 165 13.86 -0.22 16.15
C LEU A 165 12.66 -1.17 16.23
N TYR A 166 11.88 -1.26 15.15
CA TYR A 166 10.70 -2.12 15.09
C TYR A 166 11.02 -3.62 15.28
N HIS A 167 12.28 -4.05 15.10
CA HIS A 167 12.68 -5.43 15.40
C HIS A 167 12.38 -5.84 16.84
N GLN A 168 12.58 -4.95 17.80
CA GLN A 168 12.34 -5.23 19.22
C GLN A 168 10.84 -5.35 19.50
N GLN A 169 10.03 -4.46 18.92
CA GLN A 169 8.57 -4.39 19.07
C GLN A 169 7.87 -5.70 18.66
N VAL A 170 8.34 -6.38 17.60
CA VAL A 170 7.70 -7.62 17.09
C VAL A 170 8.57 -8.87 17.22
N GLY A 171 9.77 -8.73 17.78
CA GLY A 171 10.68 -9.83 18.15
C GLY A 171 11.50 -10.45 17.03
N VAL A 172 11.81 -9.70 15.98
CA VAL A 172 12.77 -10.16 14.96
C VAL A 172 14.17 -10.32 15.58
N ASP A 173 14.56 -9.42 16.47
CA ASP A 173 15.79 -9.52 17.25
C ASP A 173 15.85 -10.81 18.09
N GLN A 174 14.74 -11.17 18.74
CA GLN A 174 14.60 -12.43 19.47
C GLN A 174 14.65 -13.65 18.54
N ALA A 175 14.06 -13.56 17.34
CA ALA A 175 14.12 -14.65 16.36
C ALA A 175 15.56 -14.92 15.93
N HIS A 176 16.31 -13.87 15.57
CA HIS A 176 17.72 -13.98 15.20
C HIS A 176 18.57 -14.50 16.38
N ALA A 177 18.38 -13.95 17.58
CA ALA A 177 19.20 -14.28 18.74
C ALA A 177 18.91 -15.66 19.31
N LYS A 178 17.64 -16.03 19.46
CA LYS A 178 17.20 -17.27 20.17
C LYS A 178 16.95 -18.44 19.22
N LEU A 179 16.38 -18.19 18.04
CA LEU A 179 16.04 -19.26 17.08
C LEU A 179 17.13 -19.46 16.01
N LYS A 180 18.11 -18.56 15.92
CA LYS A 180 19.22 -18.61 14.95
C LYS A 180 18.76 -18.63 13.49
N LEU A 181 17.58 -18.08 13.23
CA LEU A 181 17.03 -17.94 11.88
C LEU A 181 17.52 -16.63 11.28
N ARG A 182 18.13 -16.70 10.11
CA ARG A 182 18.66 -15.57 9.34
C ARG A 182 18.55 -15.82 7.84
N ASP A 183 17.60 -16.68 7.42
CA ASP A 183 17.08 -16.87 6.05
C ASP A 183 18.12 -17.27 5.00
N LYS A 184 19.19 -17.91 5.47
CA LYS A 184 20.24 -18.42 4.60
C LYS A 184 19.67 -19.46 3.63
N GLY A 185 19.77 -19.16 2.33
CA GLY A 185 19.32 -20.05 1.25
C GLY A 185 17.91 -19.76 0.73
N VAL A 186 17.14 -18.87 1.34
CA VAL A 186 15.82 -18.46 0.85
C VAL A 186 15.96 -17.39 -0.25
N LYS A 187 15.17 -17.53 -1.33
CA LYS A 187 15.14 -16.55 -2.43
C LYS A 187 13.94 -15.61 -2.33
N ILE A 188 14.20 -14.30 -2.31
CA ILE A 188 13.18 -13.25 -2.22
C ILE A 188 13.25 -12.34 -3.46
N GLY A 189 12.13 -12.26 -4.18
CA GLY A 189 11.92 -11.34 -5.29
C GLY A 189 11.36 -10.00 -4.82
N ILE A 190 11.91 -8.90 -5.34
CA ILE A 190 11.50 -7.53 -5.04
C ILE A 190 11.06 -6.88 -6.36
N ILE A 191 9.78 -6.56 -6.47
CA ILE A 191 9.21 -5.88 -7.63
C ILE A 191 8.98 -4.41 -7.25
N ASP A 192 9.84 -3.51 -7.75
CA ASP A 192 9.88 -2.11 -7.30
C ASP A 192 10.62 -1.17 -8.29
N SER A 193 11.06 0.03 -7.89
CA SER A 193 11.83 0.99 -8.70
C SER A 193 13.27 0.56 -9.02
N GLY A 194 13.72 -0.57 -8.47
CA GLY A 194 15.08 -1.09 -8.58
C GLY A 194 15.82 -1.05 -7.25
N LEU A 195 17.15 -1.23 -7.30
CA LEU A 195 18.01 -1.28 -6.11
C LEU A 195 19.35 -0.58 -6.36
N ASP A 196 19.77 0.27 -5.42
CA ASP A 196 21.18 0.67 -5.31
C ASP A 196 22.00 -0.47 -4.72
N PHE A 197 22.37 -1.44 -5.56
CA PHE A 197 23.20 -2.57 -5.13
C PHE A 197 24.66 -2.16 -4.84
N ASN A 198 25.06 -0.88 -5.03
CA ASN A 198 26.36 -0.38 -4.56
C ASN A 198 26.32 0.04 -3.08
N HIS A 199 25.12 0.10 -2.51
CA HIS A 199 24.94 0.43 -1.11
C HIS A 199 25.53 -0.68 -0.21
N PRO A 200 26.30 -0.32 0.85
CA PRO A 200 27.01 -1.30 1.69
C PRO A 200 26.12 -2.40 2.25
N ALA A 201 24.86 -2.04 2.58
CA ALA A 201 23.88 -2.99 3.08
C ALA A 201 23.60 -4.17 2.14
N PHE A 202 23.96 -4.13 0.85
CA PHE A 202 23.66 -5.18 -0.15
C PHE A 202 24.90 -5.89 -0.73
N GLY A 203 26.06 -5.73 -0.11
CA GLY A 203 27.29 -6.41 -0.54
C GLY A 203 27.95 -5.83 -1.79
N GLN A 204 27.46 -4.70 -2.30
CA GLN A 204 28.11 -3.90 -3.34
C GLN A 204 28.32 -4.62 -4.69
N CYS A 205 27.42 -5.54 -5.04
CA CYS A 205 27.56 -6.34 -6.25
C CYS A 205 26.22 -6.83 -6.81
N PHE A 206 26.19 -7.16 -8.11
CA PHE A 206 25.00 -7.64 -8.81
C PHE A 206 25.38 -8.77 -9.77
N LYS A 207 24.71 -9.92 -9.66
CA LYS A 207 24.87 -11.09 -10.55
C LYS A 207 26.31 -11.57 -10.76
N THR A 208 27.19 -11.39 -9.77
CA THR A 208 28.51 -12.03 -9.75
C THR A 208 28.52 -13.17 -8.71
N PRO A 209 29.40 -14.19 -8.85
CA PRO A 209 29.44 -15.30 -7.89
C PRO A 209 29.61 -14.81 -6.44
N GLY A 210 28.74 -15.29 -5.55
CA GLY A 210 28.72 -14.88 -4.14
C GLY A 210 27.93 -13.60 -3.84
N CYS A 211 27.35 -12.94 -4.85
CA CYS A 211 26.47 -11.79 -4.61
C CYS A 211 25.17 -12.17 -3.93
N ARG A 212 24.75 -11.32 -2.99
CA ARG A 212 23.42 -11.43 -2.40
C ARG A 212 22.33 -11.03 -3.40
N VAL A 213 22.57 -10.01 -4.22
CA VAL A 213 21.70 -9.65 -5.35
C VAL A 213 22.07 -10.51 -6.56
N ALA A 214 21.57 -11.76 -6.56
CA ALA A 214 21.95 -12.79 -7.53
C ALA A 214 21.02 -12.85 -8.76
N TYR A 215 19.83 -12.26 -8.68
CA TYR A 215 18.82 -12.30 -9.75
C TYR A 215 18.25 -10.91 -10.01
N GLY A 216 17.45 -10.77 -11.08
CA GLY A 216 16.79 -9.51 -11.38
C GLY A 216 16.97 -8.98 -12.81
N MET A 217 16.15 -8.02 -13.17
CA MET A 217 16.07 -7.42 -14.50
C MET A 217 15.50 -6.00 -14.42
N ASP A 218 15.99 -5.11 -15.29
CA ASP A 218 15.32 -3.83 -15.55
C ASP A 218 14.33 -4.02 -16.70
N LEU A 219 13.04 -3.98 -16.38
CA LEU A 219 11.97 -4.26 -17.36
C LEU A 219 11.58 -3.02 -18.17
N VAL A 220 12.03 -1.82 -17.79
CA VAL A 220 11.54 -0.57 -18.39
C VAL A 220 12.64 0.25 -19.06
N GLY A 221 13.87 0.15 -18.55
CA GLY A 221 15.01 0.93 -19.00
C GLY A 221 14.88 2.43 -18.72
N PRO A 222 15.85 3.23 -19.21
CA PRO A 222 15.96 4.65 -18.85
C PRO A 222 14.92 5.55 -19.54
N ASN A 223 14.39 5.12 -20.69
CA ASN A 223 13.54 5.94 -21.57
C ASN A 223 12.04 5.74 -21.35
N PHE A 224 11.65 4.88 -20.41
CA PHE A 224 10.25 4.69 -20.06
C PHE A 224 9.75 5.95 -19.35
N THR A 225 8.79 6.66 -19.94
CA THR A 225 8.21 7.90 -19.37
C THR A 225 6.69 7.77 -19.28
N PRO A 226 6.01 8.70 -18.60
CA PRO A 226 4.56 8.70 -18.60
C PRO A 226 3.91 9.01 -19.96
N GLU A 227 4.68 9.36 -20.98
CA GLU A 227 4.25 9.65 -22.35
C GLU A 227 4.75 8.60 -23.36
N ASN A 228 5.72 7.76 -22.97
CA ASN A 228 6.35 6.76 -23.82
C ASN A 228 6.41 5.39 -23.13
N TYR A 229 5.57 4.47 -23.60
CA TYR A 229 5.41 3.12 -23.04
C TYR A 229 6.20 2.05 -23.80
N LEU A 230 7.14 2.45 -24.66
CA LEU A 230 8.01 1.50 -25.33
C LEU A 230 8.91 0.84 -24.28
N ILE A 231 8.59 -0.42 -23.98
CA ILE A 231 9.36 -1.27 -23.08
C ILE A 231 10.73 -1.54 -23.73
N GLN A 232 11.77 -0.96 -23.14
CA GLN A 232 13.16 -1.16 -23.55
C GLN A 232 13.95 -1.62 -22.33
N PRO A 233 14.03 -2.94 -22.07
CA PRO A 233 14.71 -3.46 -20.88
C PRO A 233 16.11 -2.87 -20.71
N GLY A 234 16.40 -2.41 -19.51
CA GLY A 234 17.72 -1.89 -19.16
C GLY A 234 18.73 -3.01 -18.91
N SER A 235 20.01 -2.67 -18.85
CA SER A 235 21.08 -3.64 -18.60
C SER A 235 21.12 -4.16 -17.15
N LYS A 236 20.67 -3.35 -16.18
CA LYS A 236 20.68 -3.68 -14.75
C LYS A 236 19.58 -2.92 -14.00
N PRO A 237 18.94 -3.52 -12.97
CA PRO A 237 17.86 -2.91 -12.20
C PRO A 237 18.38 -1.90 -11.16
N HIS A 238 19.33 -1.04 -11.56
CA HIS A 238 19.91 -0.05 -10.67
C HIS A 238 18.92 1.09 -10.43
N ASP A 239 18.75 1.45 -9.17
CA ASP A 239 17.96 2.61 -8.75
C ASP A 239 18.84 3.52 -7.92
N ASP A 240 19.15 4.68 -8.47
CA ASP A 240 19.91 5.69 -7.78
C ASP A 240 19.10 7.00 -7.65
N CYS A 241 17.86 7.06 -8.11
CA CYS A 241 17.11 8.30 -8.34
C CYS A 241 15.75 8.35 -7.65
N ASN A 242 15.10 7.20 -7.47
CA ASN A 242 13.81 7.09 -6.81
C ASN A 242 14.02 6.61 -5.36
N GLY A 243 14.79 5.52 -5.22
CA GLY A 243 15.19 4.95 -3.95
C GLY A 243 14.12 4.16 -3.21
N HIS A 244 12.87 4.13 -3.67
CA HIS A 244 11.80 3.35 -3.03
C HIS A 244 12.15 1.86 -2.92
N GLY A 245 12.60 1.24 -4.02
CA GLY A 245 13.00 -0.17 -4.01
C GLY A 245 14.25 -0.45 -3.16
N THR A 246 15.15 0.51 -3.03
CA THR A 246 16.29 0.41 -2.10
C THR A 246 15.85 0.44 -0.63
N HIS A 247 14.82 1.22 -0.32
CA HIS A 247 14.20 1.27 1.00
C HIS A 247 13.47 -0.03 1.35
N VAL A 248 12.68 -0.52 0.42
CA VAL A 248 11.99 -1.83 0.52
C VAL A 248 12.99 -2.97 0.69
N ALA A 249 14.05 -3.02 -0.13
CA ALA A 249 15.08 -4.05 -0.02
C ALA A 249 15.84 -4.00 1.30
N GLY A 250 16.02 -2.81 1.88
CA GLY A 250 16.65 -2.66 3.19
C GLY A 250 15.84 -3.27 4.31
N ILE A 251 14.52 -3.06 4.30
CA ILE A 251 13.60 -3.64 5.30
C ILE A 251 13.63 -5.17 5.21
N ILE A 252 13.62 -5.71 3.98
CA ILE A 252 13.70 -7.15 3.77
C ILE A 252 15.06 -7.65 4.24
N ALA A 253 16.16 -7.17 3.67
CA ALA A 253 17.43 -7.88 3.74
C ALA A 253 18.66 -6.99 3.91
N GLY A 254 18.54 -5.68 4.15
CA GLY A 254 19.72 -4.83 4.35
C GLY A 254 20.60 -5.37 5.49
N ASN A 255 21.92 -5.35 5.33
CA ASN A 255 22.84 -5.78 6.38
C ASN A 255 24.22 -5.13 6.18
N ASP A 256 24.60 -4.20 7.07
CA ASP A 256 25.92 -3.58 7.08
C ASP A 256 26.64 -3.71 8.44
N GLY A 257 26.14 -4.59 9.31
CA GLY A 257 26.66 -4.83 10.65
C GLY A 257 26.04 -3.95 11.74
N VAL A 258 25.41 -2.82 11.38
CA VAL A 258 24.65 -1.97 12.33
C VAL A 258 23.17 -1.96 11.96
N PHE A 259 22.85 -1.62 10.72
CA PHE A 259 21.52 -1.76 10.17
C PHE A 259 21.31 -3.19 9.70
N GLN A 260 20.17 -3.77 10.08
CA GLN A 260 19.80 -5.12 9.70
C GLN A 260 18.30 -5.18 9.40
N GLY A 261 17.94 -5.67 8.22
CA GLY A 261 16.57 -6.03 7.84
C GLY A 261 16.11 -7.32 8.50
N VAL A 262 14.85 -7.69 8.25
CA VAL A 262 14.22 -8.87 8.85
C VAL A 262 14.91 -10.16 8.42
N ALA A 263 15.30 -10.20 7.16
CA ALA A 263 15.84 -11.34 6.44
C ALA A 263 17.26 -11.06 5.86
N PRO A 264 18.30 -10.92 6.69
CA PRO A 264 19.61 -10.37 6.29
C PRO A 264 20.49 -11.24 5.37
N GLU A 265 20.27 -12.56 5.29
CA GLU A 265 21.13 -13.49 4.53
C GLU A 265 20.41 -14.11 3.31
N ALA A 266 19.20 -13.66 3.01
CA ALA A 266 18.41 -14.06 1.87
C ALA A 266 19.10 -13.68 0.54
N THR A 267 18.89 -14.52 -0.46
CA THR A 267 19.28 -14.22 -1.84
C THR A 267 18.19 -13.39 -2.50
N LEU A 268 18.57 -12.28 -3.14
CA LEU A 268 17.64 -11.31 -3.70
C LEU A 268 17.55 -11.40 -5.23
N GLY A 269 16.33 -11.26 -5.74
CA GLY A 269 16.04 -10.94 -7.13
C GLY A 269 15.36 -9.58 -7.25
N VAL A 270 15.90 -8.66 -8.03
CA VAL A 270 15.36 -7.29 -8.16
C VAL A 270 14.76 -7.06 -9.54
N TYR A 271 13.45 -6.82 -9.60
CA TYR A 271 12.72 -6.61 -10.85
C TYR A 271 12.23 -5.17 -10.90
N LYS A 272 12.94 -4.34 -11.68
CA LYS A 272 12.68 -2.91 -11.76
C LYS A 272 11.55 -2.62 -12.74
N ILE A 273 10.50 -1.96 -12.24
CA ILE A 273 9.24 -1.70 -12.97
C ILE A 273 8.97 -0.21 -13.22
N SER A 274 9.81 0.68 -12.73
CA SER A 274 9.72 2.12 -12.99
C SER A 274 11.10 2.69 -13.30
N SER A 275 11.14 3.77 -14.08
CA SER A 275 12.37 4.47 -14.43
C SER A 275 12.46 5.78 -13.63
N CYS A 276 13.62 6.42 -13.64
CA CYS A 276 13.76 7.77 -13.09
C CYS A 276 12.84 8.76 -13.81
N ALA A 277 12.70 8.61 -15.13
CA ALA A 277 11.87 9.48 -15.96
C ALA A 277 10.37 9.19 -15.81
N SER A 278 9.99 7.98 -15.38
CA SER A 278 8.59 7.61 -15.18
C SER A 278 7.99 8.19 -13.90
N GLN A 279 8.79 8.84 -13.05
CA GLN A 279 8.35 9.42 -11.78
C GLN A 279 7.62 8.38 -10.91
N GLY A 280 8.17 7.16 -10.87
CA GLY A 280 7.59 6.05 -10.13
C GLY A 280 6.38 5.39 -10.79
N ARG A 281 5.95 5.81 -11.99
CA ARG A 281 4.85 5.18 -12.72
C ARG A 281 5.27 3.86 -13.36
N SER A 282 4.31 2.95 -13.51
CA SER A 282 4.45 1.62 -14.13
C SER A 282 3.16 1.25 -14.89
N SER A 283 3.06 0.02 -15.42
CA SER A 283 1.85 -0.53 -16.04
C SER A 283 1.54 -1.94 -15.54
N SER A 284 0.26 -2.32 -15.65
CA SER A 284 -0.21 -3.69 -15.39
C SER A 284 0.64 -4.74 -16.09
N ALA A 285 0.92 -4.53 -17.38
CA ALA A 285 1.76 -5.42 -18.18
C ALA A 285 3.16 -5.61 -17.56
N ILE A 286 3.82 -4.53 -17.14
CA ILE A 286 5.16 -4.59 -16.55
C ILE A 286 5.14 -5.36 -15.21
N ILE A 287 4.09 -5.19 -14.39
CA ILE A 287 3.93 -5.96 -13.15
C ILE A 287 3.78 -7.46 -13.45
N LEU A 288 2.95 -7.82 -14.44
CA LEU A 288 2.80 -9.22 -14.86
C LEU A 288 4.12 -9.81 -15.37
N MET A 289 4.91 -9.05 -16.13
CA MET A 289 6.25 -9.45 -16.56
C MET A 289 7.18 -9.71 -15.37
N ALA A 290 7.18 -8.81 -14.38
CA ALA A 290 8.01 -8.93 -13.18
C ALA A 290 7.63 -10.15 -12.35
N LEU A 291 6.34 -10.38 -12.14
CA LEU A 291 5.80 -11.57 -11.46
C LEU A 291 6.22 -12.86 -12.17
N GLN A 292 6.11 -12.87 -13.50
CA GLN A 292 6.53 -14.01 -14.30
C GLN A 292 8.04 -14.25 -14.21
N GLN A 293 8.86 -13.19 -14.28
CA GLN A 293 10.31 -13.32 -14.21
C GLN A 293 10.77 -13.78 -12.82
N ALA A 294 10.16 -13.26 -11.75
CA ALA A 294 10.42 -13.70 -10.38
C ALA A 294 10.15 -15.20 -10.19
N TYR A 295 9.07 -15.70 -10.79
CA TYR A 295 8.79 -17.14 -10.80
C TYR A 295 9.85 -17.94 -11.58
N LYS A 296 10.25 -17.48 -12.76
CA LYS A 296 11.29 -18.14 -13.59
C LYS A 296 12.64 -18.21 -12.88
N ASP A 297 13.00 -17.17 -12.13
CA ASP A 297 14.24 -17.11 -11.35
C ASP A 297 14.17 -17.96 -10.06
N GLY A 298 13.01 -18.57 -9.77
CA GLY A 298 12.78 -19.49 -8.66
C GLY A 298 12.67 -18.80 -7.31
N MET A 299 12.12 -17.58 -7.26
CA MET A 299 11.86 -16.88 -5.99
C MET A 299 10.79 -17.63 -5.19
N GLU A 300 10.99 -17.76 -3.87
CA GLU A 300 10.05 -18.43 -2.95
C GLU A 300 9.11 -17.43 -2.28
N VAL A 301 9.60 -16.21 -2.07
CA VAL A 301 8.82 -15.06 -1.61
C VAL A 301 8.90 -13.95 -2.66
N ILE A 302 7.79 -13.30 -2.97
CA ILE A 302 7.75 -12.12 -3.84
C ILE A 302 7.08 -10.97 -3.08
N ASN A 303 7.83 -9.89 -2.87
CA ASN A 303 7.30 -8.64 -2.33
C ASN A 303 6.92 -7.68 -3.45
N ILE A 304 5.73 -7.10 -3.35
CA ILE A 304 5.21 -6.09 -4.28
C ILE A 304 4.72 -4.89 -3.46
N SER A 305 5.58 -3.89 -3.34
CA SER A 305 5.27 -2.61 -2.66
C SER A 305 4.74 -1.57 -3.65
N TYR A 306 3.92 -2.03 -4.59
CA TYR A 306 3.40 -1.25 -5.70
C TYR A 306 1.98 -1.71 -5.98
N SER A 307 1.03 -0.78 -6.12
CA SER A 307 -0.38 -1.17 -6.13
C SER A 307 -1.26 -0.21 -6.93
N ILE A 308 -2.46 -0.70 -7.27
CA ILE A 308 -3.48 0.01 -8.05
C ILE A 308 -4.76 0.08 -7.23
N ALA A 309 -5.29 1.28 -7.06
CA ALA A 309 -6.50 1.55 -6.28
C ALA A 309 -7.75 0.85 -6.82
N GLY A 310 -8.67 0.44 -5.92
CA GLY A 310 -10.06 0.12 -6.25
C GLY A 310 -10.26 -1.12 -7.12
N MET A 311 -9.33 -2.07 -7.07
CA MET A 311 -9.31 -3.20 -7.99
C MET A 311 -9.86 -4.49 -7.36
N TRP A 312 -10.61 -5.22 -8.18
CA TRP A 312 -11.23 -6.51 -7.86
C TRP A 312 -10.23 -7.66 -7.91
N GLN A 313 -10.61 -8.83 -7.40
CA GLN A 313 -9.77 -10.02 -7.45
C GLN A 313 -9.50 -10.52 -8.88
N GLU A 314 -10.39 -10.16 -9.80
CA GLU A 314 -10.32 -10.45 -11.22
C GLU A 314 -9.41 -9.50 -11.99
N SER A 315 -8.82 -8.49 -11.34
CA SER A 315 -7.78 -7.67 -11.96
C SER A 315 -6.58 -8.55 -12.36
N ALA A 316 -5.94 -8.22 -13.49
CA ALA A 316 -4.90 -9.05 -14.09
C ALA A 316 -3.75 -9.35 -13.12
N GLU A 317 -3.35 -8.38 -12.30
CA GLU A 317 -2.27 -8.51 -11.30
C GLU A 317 -2.70 -9.40 -10.14
N ALA A 318 -3.93 -9.27 -9.66
CA ALA A 318 -4.49 -10.12 -8.60
C ALA A 318 -4.62 -11.56 -9.08
N VAL A 319 -5.08 -11.80 -10.32
CA VAL A 319 -5.14 -13.12 -10.94
C VAL A 319 -3.74 -13.74 -11.05
N MET A 320 -2.77 -12.99 -11.56
CA MET A 320 -1.38 -13.45 -11.69
C MET A 320 -0.77 -13.79 -10.33
N ALA A 321 -0.93 -12.92 -9.33
CA ALA A 321 -0.43 -13.14 -7.96
C ALA A 321 -1.10 -14.36 -7.31
N SER A 322 -2.41 -14.54 -7.50
CA SER A 322 -3.15 -15.70 -6.98
C SER A 322 -2.65 -17.01 -7.59
N ARG A 323 -2.29 -17.03 -8.88
CA ARG A 323 -1.71 -18.19 -9.56
C ARG A 323 -0.32 -18.55 -9.03
N LEU A 324 0.50 -17.54 -8.68
CA LEU A 324 1.78 -17.77 -8.02
C LEU A 324 1.61 -18.40 -6.64
N VAL A 325 0.62 -17.93 -5.86
CA VAL A 325 0.29 -18.54 -4.57
C VAL A 325 -0.16 -19.99 -4.74
N ALA A 326 -0.97 -20.30 -5.75
CA ALA A 326 -1.36 -21.67 -6.08
C ALA A 326 -0.17 -22.56 -6.49
N LYS A 327 0.93 -21.97 -6.97
CA LYS A 327 2.21 -22.64 -7.25
C LYS A 327 3.16 -22.65 -6.05
N ASN A 328 2.63 -22.41 -4.85
CA ASN A 328 3.34 -22.40 -3.58
C ASN A 328 4.37 -21.27 -3.41
N ILE A 329 4.21 -20.16 -4.12
CA ILE A 329 5.03 -18.96 -3.89
C ILE A 329 4.33 -18.07 -2.87
N VAL A 330 5.06 -17.55 -1.88
CA VAL A 330 4.51 -16.57 -0.94
C VAL A 330 4.52 -15.20 -1.62
N VAL A 331 3.35 -14.68 -1.97
CA VAL A 331 3.22 -13.31 -2.50
C VAL A 331 2.76 -12.38 -1.38
N VAL A 332 3.53 -11.32 -1.13
CA VAL A 332 3.24 -10.30 -0.12
C VAL A 332 3.09 -8.96 -0.82
N ALA A 333 1.99 -8.26 -0.57
CA ALA A 333 1.68 -7.00 -1.22
C ALA A 333 1.18 -5.95 -0.23
N ALA A 334 1.56 -4.70 -0.48
CA ALA A 334 1.06 -3.54 0.27
C ALA A 334 -0.45 -3.36 0.05
N ALA A 335 -1.21 -3.15 1.13
CA ALA A 335 -2.67 -2.99 1.05
C ALA A 335 -3.11 -1.73 0.26
N GLY A 336 -2.24 -0.70 0.23
CA GLY A 336 -2.51 0.61 -0.35
C GLY A 336 -2.49 1.73 0.69
N ASN A 337 -2.42 2.98 0.22
CA ASN A 337 -2.33 4.18 1.07
C ASN A 337 -3.57 5.10 0.95
N LEU A 338 -4.74 4.50 0.72
CA LEU A 338 -6.02 5.20 0.50
C LEU A 338 -6.93 5.14 1.73
N GLY A 339 -6.35 5.07 2.93
CA GLY A 339 -7.08 4.94 4.19
C GLY A 339 -8.06 6.08 4.50
N ASN A 340 -7.90 7.22 3.80
CA ASN A 340 -8.77 8.38 3.88
C ASN A 340 -9.92 8.37 2.86
N ASP A 341 -9.92 7.46 1.88
CA ASP A 341 -10.87 7.45 0.75
C ASP A 341 -12.14 6.62 1.05
N ASN A 342 -12.14 5.85 2.16
CA ASN A 342 -13.22 5.02 2.76
C ASN A 342 -12.98 3.49 2.67
N LEU A 343 -13.97 2.68 3.03
CA LEU A 343 -13.97 1.21 2.92
C LEU A 343 -13.84 0.77 1.45
N TRP A 344 -13.44 -0.49 1.22
CA TRP A 344 -13.19 -1.04 -0.12
C TRP A 344 -12.08 -0.34 -0.91
N ALA A 345 -11.14 0.28 -0.20
CA ALA A 345 -10.01 1.00 -0.78
C ALA A 345 -8.75 0.12 -0.94
N LEU A 346 -8.92 -1.20 -0.97
CA LEU A 346 -7.84 -2.15 -1.23
C LEU A 346 -7.27 -1.96 -2.63
N SER A 347 -6.02 -2.34 -2.76
CA SER A 347 -5.31 -2.27 -4.04
C SER A 347 -4.99 -3.64 -4.62
N SER A 348 -4.84 -3.71 -5.94
CA SER A 348 -4.27 -4.89 -6.62
C SER A 348 -2.74 -4.74 -6.69
N PRO A 349 -1.94 -5.81 -6.49
CA PRO A 349 -2.32 -7.23 -6.39
C PRO A 349 -2.73 -7.72 -4.99
N ALA A 350 -2.78 -6.84 -3.98
CA ALA A 350 -3.08 -7.25 -2.59
C ALA A 350 -4.49 -7.84 -2.41
N ALA A 351 -5.43 -7.49 -3.28
CA ALA A 351 -6.75 -8.11 -3.37
C ALA A 351 -6.70 -9.61 -3.72
N GLY A 352 -5.64 -10.09 -4.37
CA GLY A 352 -5.54 -11.46 -4.87
C GLY A 352 -5.77 -12.55 -3.83
N LEU A 353 -6.36 -13.66 -4.28
CA LEU A 353 -6.61 -14.86 -3.48
C LEU A 353 -5.28 -15.46 -3.01
N GLY A 354 -5.15 -15.67 -1.71
CA GLY A 354 -3.93 -16.26 -1.14
C GLY A 354 -2.79 -15.27 -0.91
N VAL A 355 -2.78 -14.12 -1.59
CA VAL A 355 -1.80 -13.05 -1.39
C VAL A 355 -1.88 -12.55 0.05
N ILE A 356 -0.75 -12.25 0.67
CA ILE A 356 -0.69 -11.64 2.01
C ILE A 356 -0.78 -10.13 1.83
N SER A 357 -1.97 -9.55 2.07
CA SER A 357 -2.18 -8.10 2.04
C SER A 357 -1.80 -7.46 3.37
N VAL A 358 -0.96 -6.43 3.35
CA VAL A 358 -0.34 -5.87 4.57
C VAL A 358 -0.71 -4.41 4.80
N ALA A 359 -1.39 -4.14 5.92
CA ALA A 359 -1.65 -2.81 6.45
C ALA A 359 -0.44 -2.22 7.22
N SER A 360 -0.46 -0.91 7.42
CA SER A 360 0.59 -0.15 8.09
C SER A 360 0.28 0.08 9.58
N ILE A 361 1.25 -0.15 10.46
CA ILE A 361 1.19 0.09 11.91
C ILE A 361 2.19 1.17 12.34
N THR A 362 1.79 1.96 13.34
CA THR A 362 2.63 2.94 14.04
C THR A 362 3.61 2.25 15.01
N PRO A 363 4.90 2.66 15.01
CA PRO A 363 5.92 2.06 15.85
C PRO A 363 5.80 2.55 17.31
N GLU A 364 6.47 1.88 18.25
CA GLU A 364 6.71 2.38 19.61
C GLU A 364 7.67 3.57 19.62
N GLU A 365 8.75 3.47 18.86
CA GLU A 365 9.81 4.47 18.75
C GLU A 365 10.28 4.62 17.31
N TYR A 366 10.79 5.80 16.96
CA TYR A 366 11.30 6.09 15.63
C TYR A 366 12.52 7.01 15.66
N HIS A 367 13.32 6.95 14.59
CA HIS A 367 14.44 7.86 14.39
C HIS A 367 13.94 9.15 13.73
N ALA A 368 14.19 10.29 14.37
CA ALA A 368 13.90 11.62 13.83
C ALA A 368 15.16 12.48 13.78
N GLU A 369 15.38 13.16 12.66
CA GLU A 369 16.32 14.27 12.60
C GLU A 369 15.70 15.50 13.28
N TYR A 370 16.50 16.54 13.56
CA TYR A 370 15.98 17.75 14.21
C TYR A 370 16.61 19.02 13.65
N ILE A 371 15.85 20.10 13.72
CA ILE A 371 16.36 21.46 13.59
C ILE A 371 16.51 22.06 14.98
N THR A 372 17.49 22.96 15.12
CA THR A 372 17.67 23.78 16.31
C THR A 372 17.39 25.21 15.90
N VAL A 373 16.32 25.79 16.43
CA VAL A 373 15.96 27.19 16.19
C VAL A 373 16.43 28.07 17.34
N SER A 374 16.92 29.27 17.03
CA SER A 374 17.44 30.19 18.03
C SER A 374 17.13 31.66 17.75
N ASN A 375 16.66 32.36 18.78
CA ASN A 375 16.46 33.82 18.84
C ASN A 375 16.69 34.35 20.27
N ASN A 376 17.88 34.12 20.83
CA ASN A 376 18.26 34.28 22.26
C ASN A 376 17.71 33.19 23.19
N ARG A 377 16.80 32.35 22.71
CA ARG A 377 16.43 31.06 23.31
C ARG A 377 16.58 29.98 22.25
N THR A 378 16.97 28.79 22.67
CA THR A 378 17.19 27.66 21.76
C THR A 378 16.14 26.59 21.97
N ARG A 379 15.55 26.08 20.88
CA ARG A 379 14.62 24.94 20.92
C ARG A 379 14.99 23.94 19.82
N ARG A 380 14.95 22.66 20.14
CA ARG A 380 15.06 21.57 19.17
C ARG A 380 13.66 21.17 18.71
N ILE A 381 13.47 21.05 17.41
CA ILE A 381 12.22 20.66 16.75
C ILE A 381 12.51 19.42 15.90
N PRO A 382 11.88 18.28 16.19
CA PRO A 382 11.94 17.10 15.34
C PRO A 382 11.48 17.42 13.90
N ARG A 383 12.11 16.78 12.91
CA ARG A 383 11.73 16.90 11.51
C ARG A 383 11.92 15.57 10.76
N THR A 384 11.30 15.47 9.60
CA THR A 384 11.61 14.40 8.64
C THR A 384 13.02 14.55 8.08
N ALA A 385 13.53 13.48 7.48
CA ALA A 385 14.65 13.58 6.55
C ALA A 385 14.23 14.35 5.29
N SER A 386 15.20 14.82 4.50
CA SER A 386 14.92 15.40 3.19
C SER A 386 14.96 14.32 2.12
N HIS A 387 13.85 14.16 1.39
CA HIS A 387 13.66 13.02 0.48
C HIS A 387 13.80 13.40 -1.01
N THR A 388 14.03 14.68 -1.31
CA THR A 388 13.66 15.23 -2.63
C THR A 388 14.73 16.06 -3.31
N ALA A 389 15.74 16.50 -2.57
CA ALA A 389 16.84 17.24 -3.13
C ALA A 389 18.03 16.32 -3.34
N THR A 390 18.83 16.60 -4.36
CA THR A 390 20.19 16.05 -4.45
C THR A 390 21.07 16.48 -3.29
N ARG A 391 20.59 17.35 -2.38
CA ARG A 391 21.31 17.89 -1.23
C ARG A 391 20.60 17.62 0.10
N PRO A 392 21.35 17.36 1.18
CA PRO A 392 20.79 17.17 2.52
C PRO A 392 20.19 18.48 3.08
N PHE A 393 19.29 18.38 4.06
CA PHE A 393 18.78 19.55 4.80
C PHE A 393 19.75 19.94 5.93
N VAL A 394 20.95 20.37 5.56
CA VAL A 394 22.04 20.76 6.48
C VAL A 394 22.28 22.26 6.37
N PHE A 395 22.13 22.95 7.49
CA PHE A 395 22.19 24.40 7.60
C PHE A 395 22.91 24.80 8.88
N THR A 396 23.64 25.90 8.86
CA THR A 396 24.31 26.46 10.05
C THR A 396 23.91 27.93 10.16
N ASP A 397 23.33 28.30 11.30
CA ASP A 397 22.91 29.67 11.65
C ASP A 397 22.20 30.42 10.52
N THR A 398 21.38 29.69 9.76
CA THR A 398 20.72 30.18 8.55
C THR A 398 19.42 30.89 8.92
N PRO A 399 19.12 32.07 8.35
CA PRO A 399 17.88 32.79 8.63
C PRO A 399 16.64 31.95 8.33
N LEU A 400 15.66 32.00 9.24
CA LEU A 400 14.35 31.38 9.05
C LEU A 400 13.31 32.47 8.82
N GLU A 401 12.50 32.31 7.76
CA GLU A 401 11.50 33.30 7.38
C GLU A 401 10.16 32.68 7.05
N LEU A 402 9.08 33.45 7.26
CA LEU A 402 7.73 33.05 6.86
C LEU A 402 7.51 33.45 5.40
N GLY A 403 7.16 32.49 4.56
CA GLY A 403 6.85 32.75 3.15
C GLY A 403 5.47 33.38 2.99
N THR A 404 5.37 34.45 2.21
CA THR A 404 4.11 35.18 1.96
C THR A 404 3.91 35.30 0.45
N ASP A 405 3.02 34.48 -0.08
CA ASP A 405 2.61 34.54 -1.48
C ASP A 405 1.56 35.64 -1.71
N SER A 406 1.13 35.82 -2.96
CA SER A 406 0.16 36.84 -3.36
C SER A 406 -1.21 36.76 -2.67
N THR A 407 -1.53 35.65 -1.99
CA THR A 407 -2.78 35.47 -1.21
C THR A 407 -2.63 35.86 0.26
N GLY A 408 -1.40 36.06 0.74
CA GLY A 408 -1.05 36.84 1.93
C GLY A 408 -1.35 36.26 3.32
N SER A 409 -2.35 35.39 3.48
CA SER A 409 -2.86 35.00 4.81
C SER A 409 -2.58 33.54 5.22
N THR A 410 -2.48 32.63 4.25
CA THR A 410 -2.40 31.18 4.52
C THR A 410 -0.98 30.61 4.45
N HIS A 411 -0.03 31.36 3.88
CA HIS A 411 1.38 30.98 3.75
C HIS A 411 1.59 29.62 3.07
N TRP A 412 0.82 29.34 2.01
CA TRP A 412 0.93 28.07 1.28
C TRP A 412 2.09 28.05 0.28
N GLY A 413 2.47 29.19 -0.29
CA GLY A 413 3.49 29.24 -1.34
C GLY A 413 3.03 28.61 -2.66
N CYS A 414 1.72 28.45 -2.85
CA CYS A 414 1.14 27.92 -4.09
C CYS A 414 1.21 28.94 -5.24
N GLN A 415 1.33 30.22 -4.91
CA GLN A 415 1.55 31.30 -5.87
C GLN A 415 2.97 31.87 -5.74
N PRO A 416 3.46 32.60 -6.77
CA PRO A 416 4.71 33.33 -6.66
C PRO A 416 4.75 34.25 -5.43
N PHE A 417 5.93 34.36 -4.82
CA PHE A 417 6.14 35.21 -3.65
C PHE A 417 6.27 36.69 -4.03
N ASN A 418 5.76 37.56 -3.15
CA ASN A 418 5.75 39.02 -3.37
C ASN A 418 7.11 39.69 -3.12
N ARG A 419 8.09 38.94 -2.60
CA ARG A 419 9.45 39.42 -2.32
C ARG A 419 10.49 38.31 -2.50
N ARG A 420 11.77 38.68 -2.47
CA ARG A 420 12.90 37.75 -2.42
C ARG A 420 13.21 37.33 -0.98
N TYR A 421 13.74 36.11 -0.83
CA TYR A 421 14.13 35.46 0.43
C TYR A 421 15.56 34.91 0.35
N ASN A 422 16.43 35.65 -0.34
CA ASN A 422 17.78 35.21 -0.70
C ASN A 422 18.58 34.72 0.51
N GLY A 423 18.90 33.42 0.54
CA GLY A 423 19.73 32.81 1.59
C GLY A 423 18.95 32.33 2.82
N SER A 424 17.63 32.46 2.84
CA SER A 424 16.78 32.06 3.96
C SER A 424 16.11 30.70 3.73
N VAL A 425 15.81 30.00 4.82
CA VAL A 425 14.93 28.82 4.81
C VAL A 425 13.51 29.28 5.08
N LEU A 426 12.57 28.87 4.24
CA LEU A 426 11.17 29.25 4.38
C LEU A 426 10.37 28.27 5.21
N VAL A 427 9.46 28.78 6.03
CA VAL A 427 8.39 28.02 6.68
C VAL A 427 7.10 28.28 5.91
N LEU A 428 6.45 27.22 5.45
CA LEU A 428 5.15 27.27 4.75
C LEU A 428 4.19 26.26 5.36
N ASN A 429 2.90 26.57 5.35
CA ASN A 429 1.88 25.59 5.64
C ASN A 429 1.72 24.64 4.46
N LEU A 430 1.46 23.37 4.75
CA LEU A 430 0.98 22.45 3.75
C LEU A 430 -0.32 23.00 3.14
N GLY A 431 -0.32 23.17 1.82
CA GLY A 431 -1.37 23.88 1.08
C GLY A 431 -2.09 22.98 0.08
N PRO A 432 -3.06 23.52 -0.68
CA PRO A 432 -3.83 22.77 -1.67
C PRO A 432 -3.00 22.38 -2.91
N CYS A 433 -1.79 22.93 -3.07
CA CYS A 433 -0.86 22.57 -4.14
C CYS A 433 0.19 21.58 -3.65
N ASP A 434 0.77 20.86 -4.61
CA ASP A 434 1.88 19.94 -4.38
C ASP A 434 3.11 20.68 -3.79
N THR A 435 3.81 20.04 -2.86
CA THR A 435 5.05 20.57 -2.27
C THR A 435 6.12 20.90 -3.31
N SER A 436 6.11 20.24 -4.48
CA SER A 436 6.94 20.61 -5.64
C SER A 436 6.71 22.04 -6.12
N VAL A 437 5.45 22.49 -6.13
CA VAL A 437 5.07 23.86 -6.52
C VAL A 437 5.58 24.84 -5.47
N GLN A 438 5.37 24.53 -4.20
CA GLN A 438 5.89 25.35 -3.09
C GLN A 438 7.40 25.50 -3.17
N ALA A 439 8.14 24.39 -3.33
CA ALA A 439 9.59 24.37 -3.46
C ALA A 439 10.07 25.14 -4.69
N THR A 440 9.39 25.02 -5.83
CA THR A 440 9.70 25.77 -7.06
C THR A 440 9.55 27.28 -6.85
N ASN A 441 8.45 27.70 -6.23
CA ASN A 441 8.22 29.12 -5.96
C ASN A 441 9.22 29.65 -4.93
N ALA A 442 9.55 28.86 -3.90
CA ALA A 442 10.50 29.24 -2.85
C ALA A 442 11.90 29.44 -3.45
N LEU A 443 12.34 28.48 -4.28
CA LEU A 443 13.60 28.58 -5.00
C LEU A 443 13.64 29.80 -5.93
N LYS A 444 12.57 30.03 -6.71
CA LYS A 444 12.44 31.22 -7.56
C LYS A 444 12.54 32.51 -6.74
N ALA A 445 12.08 32.52 -5.50
CA ALA A 445 12.21 33.67 -4.61
C ALA A 445 13.59 33.77 -3.94
N GLY A 446 14.50 32.81 -4.15
CA GLY A 446 15.87 32.82 -3.62
C GLY A 446 16.05 32.05 -2.30
N ALA A 447 15.03 31.32 -1.85
CA ALA A 447 15.14 30.47 -0.66
C ALA A 447 16.16 29.34 -0.87
N VAL A 448 16.80 28.91 0.22
CA VAL A 448 17.81 27.84 0.21
C VAL A 448 17.30 26.52 0.80
N GLY A 449 16.13 26.53 1.44
CA GLY A 449 15.45 25.34 1.94
C GLY A 449 13.99 25.64 2.27
N LEU A 450 13.20 24.58 2.46
CA LEU A 450 11.79 24.66 2.80
C LEU A 450 11.44 23.74 3.99
N ILE A 451 10.79 24.30 5.00
CA ILE A 451 10.11 23.60 6.09
C ILE A 451 8.61 23.65 5.80
N SER A 452 8.03 22.48 5.54
CA SER A 452 6.59 22.31 5.38
C SER A 452 5.96 21.97 6.74
N VAL A 453 4.99 22.76 7.18
CA VAL A 453 4.23 22.52 8.41
C VAL A 453 3.11 21.54 8.11
N ASN A 454 3.14 20.38 8.76
CA ASN A 454 2.14 19.34 8.57
C ASN A 454 0.77 19.76 9.12
N ILE A 455 -0.28 19.12 8.64
CA ILE A 455 -1.67 19.34 9.08
C ILE A 455 -2.01 18.59 10.36
N PHE A 456 -1.25 17.54 10.68
CA PHE A 456 -1.41 16.73 11.89
C PHE A 456 -0.22 16.91 12.83
N ASP A 457 -0.44 16.64 14.11
CA ASP A 457 0.63 16.63 15.11
C ASP A 457 1.45 15.32 15.08
N LEU A 458 1.82 14.92 13.87
CA LEU A 458 2.62 13.75 13.55
C LEU A 458 3.68 14.17 12.55
N LEU A 459 4.90 13.67 12.72
CA LEU A 459 5.93 13.84 11.69
C LEU A 459 5.68 12.94 10.47
N ASP A 460 4.81 11.96 10.60
CA ASP A 460 4.46 11.06 9.50
C ASP A 460 3.79 11.87 8.38
N VAL A 461 4.51 12.08 7.28
CA VAL A 461 3.97 12.80 6.13
C VAL A 461 3.38 11.76 5.19
N PHE A 462 2.06 11.69 5.17
CA PHE A 462 1.30 10.79 4.29
C PHE A 462 1.46 11.13 2.80
N MET A 463 2.02 12.30 2.49
CA MET A 463 2.35 12.74 1.14
C MET A 463 3.86 12.64 0.92
N SER A 464 4.27 12.14 -0.24
CA SER A 464 5.65 12.32 -0.66
C SER A 464 5.92 13.81 -0.75
N LEU A 465 6.81 14.32 0.11
CA LEU A 465 7.47 15.59 -0.17
C LEU A 465 8.09 15.41 -1.56
N SER A 466 7.98 16.41 -2.43
CA SER A 466 8.55 16.40 -3.76
C SER A 466 9.24 17.75 -4.03
N SER A 467 10.31 17.73 -4.81
CA SER A 467 11.06 18.94 -5.19
C SER A 467 11.57 18.76 -6.61
N PRO A 468 11.07 19.55 -7.59
CA PRO A 468 11.51 19.44 -8.97
C PRO A 468 12.81 20.24 -9.22
N ALA A 469 13.40 20.88 -8.20
CA ALA A 469 14.42 21.91 -8.40
C ALA A 469 15.54 21.94 -7.33
N ASP A 470 15.98 20.77 -6.81
CA ASP A 470 17.12 20.64 -5.88
C ASP A 470 17.03 21.43 -4.55
N LEU A 471 15.89 22.05 -4.24
CA LEU A 471 15.66 22.70 -2.95
C LEU A 471 15.37 21.63 -1.88
N PRO A 472 16.14 21.53 -0.79
CA PRO A 472 15.89 20.53 0.25
C PRO A 472 14.63 20.90 1.04
N VAL A 473 13.70 19.95 1.12
CA VAL A 473 12.40 20.08 1.80
C VAL A 473 12.35 19.10 2.97
N VAL A 474 11.85 19.55 4.12
CA VAL A 474 11.56 18.72 5.30
C VAL A 474 10.20 19.11 5.88
N ALA A 475 9.60 18.23 6.67
CA ALA A 475 8.37 18.54 7.40
C ALA A 475 8.57 18.55 8.92
N VAL A 476 7.74 19.33 9.60
CA VAL A 476 7.59 19.40 11.06
C VAL A 476 6.12 19.18 11.44
N THR A 477 5.85 18.85 12.70
CA THR A 477 4.48 18.64 13.17
C THR A 477 3.65 19.93 13.12
N ALA A 478 2.32 19.80 13.15
CA ALA A 478 1.42 20.95 13.21
C ALA A 478 1.70 21.85 14.43
N SER A 479 1.98 21.28 15.61
CA SER A 479 2.22 22.05 16.83
C SER A 479 3.55 22.81 16.79
N ASP A 480 4.63 22.17 16.34
CA ASP A 480 5.94 22.82 16.19
C ASP A 480 5.92 23.86 15.06
N GLY A 481 5.25 23.58 13.96
CA GLY A 481 5.07 24.54 12.87
C GLY A 481 4.25 25.76 13.29
N LYS A 482 3.15 25.58 14.04
CA LYS A 482 2.40 26.68 14.64
C LYS A 482 3.29 27.55 15.52
N TYR A 483 4.10 26.94 16.38
CA TYR A 483 5.07 27.65 17.21
C TYR A 483 6.07 28.48 16.38
N LEU A 484 6.61 27.91 15.28
CA LEU A 484 7.51 28.63 14.38
C LEU A 484 6.81 29.82 13.72
N ILE A 485 5.60 29.62 13.20
CA ILE A 485 4.82 30.67 12.54
C ILE A 485 4.49 31.81 13.51
N GLU A 486 4.07 31.49 14.74
CA GLU A 486 3.76 32.49 15.77
C GLU A 486 5.00 33.33 16.14
N LEU A 487 6.16 32.69 16.31
CA LEU A 487 7.43 33.39 16.55
C LEU A 487 7.82 34.31 15.39
N LEU A 488 7.68 33.84 14.15
CA LEU A 488 8.02 34.61 12.96
C LEU A 488 7.06 35.80 12.75
N LYS A 489 5.77 35.64 13.09
CA LYS A 489 4.76 36.71 13.01
C LYS A 489 4.94 37.77 14.09
N ALA A 490 5.27 37.37 15.32
CA ALA A 490 5.49 38.30 16.42
C ALA A 490 6.67 39.26 16.15
N GLY A 491 7.64 38.81 15.35
CA GLY A 491 8.87 39.55 15.10
C GLY A 491 9.80 39.56 16.31
N SER A 492 11.09 39.76 16.07
CA SER A 492 12.11 39.86 17.12
C SER A 492 13.23 40.78 16.65
N ALA A 493 13.83 41.54 17.57
CA ALA A 493 15.04 42.32 17.30
C ALA A 493 16.22 41.42 16.89
N THR A 494 16.22 40.17 17.34
CA THR A 494 17.15 39.12 16.90
C THR A 494 16.40 38.19 15.95
N PRO A 495 16.71 38.19 14.63
CA PRO A 495 16.07 37.31 13.67
C PRO A 495 16.18 35.83 14.07
N LEU A 496 15.11 35.07 13.84
CA LEU A 496 15.11 33.63 14.10
C LEU A 496 16.07 32.95 13.11
N LYS A 497 17.00 32.18 13.64
CA LYS A 497 17.94 31.37 12.85
C LYS A 497 17.73 29.90 13.13
N MET A 498 18.16 29.07 12.19
CA MET A 498 18.15 27.62 12.35
C MET A 498 19.49 26.98 12.03
N THR A 499 19.80 25.93 12.76
CA THR A 499 20.88 24.98 12.48
C THR A 499 20.29 23.59 12.35
N SER A 500 20.67 22.86 11.32
CA SER A 500 20.22 21.50 11.03
C SER A 500 21.40 20.64 10.62
N ASN A 501 21.48 19.44 11.16
CA ASN A 501 22.44 18.43 10.79
C ASN A 501 21.73 17.08 10.60
N LEU A 502 22.48 16.05 10.23
CA LEU A 502 21.98 14.69 10.00
C LEU A 502 21.92 13.82 11.26
N LYS A 503 22.14 14.39 12.45
CA LYS A 503 22.04 13.62 13.69
C LYS A 503 20.58 13.29 13.92
N SER A 504 20.30 12.02 14.10
CA SER A 504 19.01 11.54 14.55
C SER A 504 18.97 11.44 16.08
N GLN A 505 17.75 11.37 16.60
CA GLN A 505 17.45 10.95 17.96
C GLN A 505 16.29 9.95 17.91
N VAL A 506 16.28 9.00 18.85
CA VAL A 506 15.15 8.11 19.06
C VAL A 506 14.07 8.88 19.83
N LEU A 507 12.84 8.85 19.32
CA LEU A 507 11.68 9.46 19.94
C LEU A 507 10.57 8.44 20.11
N PRO A 508 9.81 8.50 21.22
CA PRO A 508 8.58 7.73 21.34
C PRO A 508 7.56 8.24 20.32
N TYR A 509 6.82 7.31 19.72
CA TYR A 509 5.65 7.63 18.92
C TYR A 509 4.48 7.93 19.86
N SER A 510 3.71 8.99 19.59
CA SER A 510 2.63 9.43 20.49
C SER A 510 1.46 8.45 20.57
N THR A 511 1.24 7.66 19.52
CA THR A 511 0.12 6.72 19.38
C THR A 511 0.58 5.36 18.80
N PRO A 512 1.38 4.57 19.54
CA PRO A 512 1.96 3.32 19.04
C PRO A 512 0.92 2.19 18.91
N HIS A 513 1.25 1.13 18.17
CA HIS A 513 0.40 -0.06 17.94
C HIS A 513 -0.97 0.24 17.33
N ARG A 514 -1.01 1.16 16.36
CA ARG A 514 -2.24 1.54 15.67
C ARG A 514 -2.07 1.45 14.18
N VAL A 515 -3.15 1.06 13.49
CA VAL A 515 -3.17 1.14 12.04
C VAL A 515 -3.03 2.60 11.62
N SER A 516 -2.06 2.89 10.76
CA SER A 516 -1.76 4.22 10.25
C SER A 516 -2.98 4.78 9.49
N MET A 517 -3.21 6.09 9.59
CA MET A 517 -4.37 6.76 8.98
C MET A 517 -4.44 6.57 7.46
N SER A 518 -3.29 6.50 6.78
CA SER A 518 -3.23 6.27 5.33
C SER A 518 -3.46 4.82 4.93
N SER A 519 -3.42 3.84 5.83
CA SER A 519 -3.52 2.42 5.44
C SER A 519 -4.90 2.14 4.83
N SER A 520 -4.92 1.63 3.60
CA SER A 520 -6.15 1.26 2.88
C SER A 520 -7.02 0.28 3.68
N TRP A 521 -8.33 0.49 3.59
CA TRP A 521 -9.34 -0.36 4.21
C TRP A 521 -9.82 -1.44 3.24
N GLY A 522 -10.09 -2.63 3.76
CA GLY A 522 -11.02 -3.55 3.14
C GLY A 522 -12.48 -3.32 3.56
N PRO A 523 -13.34 -4.34 3.51
CA PRO A 523 -13.05 -5.69 2.99
C PRO A 523 -12.74 -5.68 1.48
N GLY A 524 -12.43 -6.85 0.92
CA GLY A 524 -12.44 -7.04 -0.55
C GLY A 524 -13.81 -6.70 -1.15
N ASN A 525 -13.86 -6.50 -2.47
CA ASN A 525 -15.09 -6.16 -3.17
C ASN A 525 -16.12 -7.30 -3.15
N GLU A 526 -15.70 -8.50 -2.79
CA GLU A 526 -16.54 -9.70 -2.64
C GLU A 526 -16.67 -10.10 -1.15
N LEU A 527 -16.42 -9.13 -0.25
CA LEU A 527 -16.48 -9.21 1.22
C LEU A 527 -15.41 -10.12 1.88
N GLU A 528 -14.30 -10.38 1.20
CA GLU A 528 -13.18 -11.06 1.82
C GLU A 528 -12.56 -10.23 2.94
N LEU A 529 -12.11 -10.93 3.96
CA LEU A 529 -11.35 -10.32 5.03
C LEU A 529 -9.96 -9.94 4.51
N LYS A 530 -9.82 -8.65 4.21
CA LYS A 530 -8.60 -7.98 3.79
C LYS A 530 -8.52 -6.62 4.51
N PRO A 531 -7.31 -6.08 4.78
CA PRO A 531 -6.01 -6.73 4.60
C PRO A 531 -5.87 -7.99 5.46
N ASP A 532 -4.86 -8.83 5.22
CA ASP A 532 -4.68 -10.08 5.97
C ASP A 532 -4.15 -9.82 7.37
N LEU A 533 -3.24 -8.85 7.52
CA LEU A 533 -2.60 -8.46 8.77
C LEU A 533 -1.98 -7.06 8.61
N ALA A 534 -1.37 -6.55 9.67
CA ALA A 534 -0.69 -5.27 9.67
C ALA A 534 0.76 -5.40 10.20
N SER A 535 1.65 -4.51 9.77
CA SER A 535 3.07 -4.52 10.15
C SER A 535 3.70 -3.12 10.08
N ALA A 536 5.01 -3.02 10.36
CA ALA A 536 5.76 -1.77 10.42
C ALA A 536 5.50 -0.90 9.19
N GLY A 537 4.94 0.29 9.34
CA GLY A 537 4.64 1.10 8.16
C GLY A 537 4.70 2.60 8.36
N SER A 538 4.70 3.11 9.59
CA SER A 538 4.99 4.52 9.86
C SER A 538 6.45 4.69 10.31
N MET A 539 7.14 5.68 9.75
CA MET A 539 8.51 6.08 10.14
C MET A 539 9.53 4.93 10.15
N VAL A 540 9.43 4.04 9.17
CA VAL A 540 10.34 2.91 9.02
C VAL A 540 11.67 3.40 8.46
N TYR A 541 12.70 3.36 9.29
CA TYR A 541 14.08 3.67 8.90
C TYR A 541 14.64 2.53 8.05
N SER A 542 15.20 2.82 6.87
CA SER A 542 15.79 1.80 6.01
C SER A 542 16.83 2.40 5.06
N SER A 543 17.54 1.54 4.32
CA SER A 543 18.48 1.96 3.29
C SER A 543 17.82 2.82 2.22
N TYR A 544 18.61 3.65 1.58
CA TYR A 544 18.23 4.54 0.51
C TYR A 544 19.45 4.69 -0.41
N PRO A 545 19.32 5.14 -1.66
CA PRO A 545 20.49 5.23 -2.53
C PRO A 545 21.63 6.03 -1.89
N VAL A 546 22.87 5.59 -2.09
CA VAL A 546 24.05 6.21 -1.48
C VAL A 546 24.13 7.69 -1.85
N LYS A 547 23.84 8.00 -3.12
CA LYS A 547 23.80 9.38 -3.64
C LYS A 547 22.67 10.23 -3.06
N MET A 548 21.73 9.64 -2.33
CA MET A 548 20.59 10.30 -1.69
C MET A 548 20.68 10.25 -0.16
N GLY A 549 21.86 9.95 0.39
CA GLY A 549 22.09 9.97 1.84
C GLY A 549 22.13 8.60 2.52
N SER A 550 22.08 7.50 1.75
CA SER A 550 22.23 6.10 2.21
C SER A 550 21.11 5.55 3.12
N TYR A 551 20.50 6.34 3.99
CA TYR A 551 19.45 5.86 4.89
C TYR A 551 18.40 6.93 5.13
N THR A 552 17.15 6.52 5.30
CA THR A 552 16.05 7.44 5.58
C THR A 552 14.83 6.75 6.19
N SER A 553 13.98 7.51 6.88
CA SER A 553 12.69 7.04 7.39
C SER A 553 11.59 7.33 6.38
N LYS A 554 10.79 6.33 6.01
CA LYS A 554 9.59 6.52 5.17
C LYS A 554 8.38 5.88 5.83
N SER A 555 7.21 6.28 5.34
CA SER A 555 5.94 5.72 5.76
C SER A 555 5.10 5.23 4.59
N GLY A 556 4.20 4.30 4.87
CA GLY A 556 3.27 3.69 3.94
C GLY A 556 3.26 2.17 4.05
N THR A 557 2.19 1.56 3.55
CA THR A 557 2.07 0.09 3.44
C THR A 557 3.17 -0.54 2.60
N SER A 558 3.83 0.24 1.74
CA SER A 558 5.06 -0.12 1.02
C SER A 558 6.23 -0.51 1.92
N SER A 559 6.26 -0.03 3.18
CA SER A 559 7.25 -0.44 4.18
C SER A 559 6.79 -1.67 5.01
N SER A 560 5.48 -1.94 5.05
CA SER A 560 4.90 -3.04 5.82
C SER A 560 4.97 -4.37 5.08
N SER A 561 4.65 -4.36 3.80
CA SER A 561 4.80 -5.53 2.92
C SER A 561 6.20 -6.18 2.98
N PRO A 562 7.32 -5.43 2.83
CA PRO A 562 8.66 -6.03 2.86
C PRO A 562 9.01 -6.61 4.22
N TYR A 563 8.52 -6.01 5.31
CA TYR A 563 8.75 -6.54 6.66
C TYR A 563 8.16 -7.96 6.79
N ILE A 564 6.96 -8.16 6.24
CA ILE A 564 6.28 -9.45 6.22
C ILE A 564 6.90 -10.42 5.21
N ALA A 565 7.41 -9.94 4.08
CA ALA A 565 8.18 -10.77 3.15
C ALA A 565 9.43 -11.35 3.80
N GLY A 566 10.16 -10.55 4.59
CA GLY A 566 11.29 -11.04 5.38
C GLY A 566 10.85 -12.05 6.45
N ALA A 567 9.75 -11.80 7.16
CA ALA A 567 9.22 -12.75 8.14
C ALA A 567 8.77 -14.08 7.51
N ALA A 568 8.21 -14.04 6.31
CA ALA A 568 7.88 -15.22 5.53
C ALA A 568 9.15 -16.03 5.20
N ALA A 569 10.26 -15.38 4.85
CA ALA A 569 11.52 -16.05 4.59
C ALA A 569 12.07 -16.79 5.84
N LEU A 570 11.98 -16.18 7.03
CA LEU A 570 12.35 -16.86 8.29
C LEU A 570 11.48 -18.11 8.55
N LEU A 571 10.20 -18.07 8.19
CA LEU A 571 9.30 -19.23 8.29
C LEU A 571 9.65 -20.33 7.27
N ILE A 572 10.06 -19.96 6.06
CA ILE A 572 10.54 -20.89 5.02
C ILE A 572 11.82 -21.58 5.50
N GLU A 573 12.81 -20.81 5.98
CA GLU A 573 14.04 -21.34 6.56
C GLU A 573 13.75 -22.31 7.70
N GLN A 574 12.89 -21.93 8.65
CA GLN A 574 12.51 -22.79 9.78
C GLN A 574 11.90 -24.14 9.31
N SER A 575 11.17 -24.12 8.19
CA SER A 575 10.58 -25.34 7.61
C SER A 575 11.56 -26.15 6.75
N ASN A 576 12.82 -25.73 6.65
CA ASN A 576 13.80 -26.26 5.71
C ASN A 576 13.22 -26.31 4.28
N HIS A 577 12.64 -25.19 3.85
CA HIS A 577 11.94 -25.01 2.56
C HIS A 577 10.69 -25.87 2.35
N ASN A 578 10.30 -26.76 3.28
CA ASN A 578 9.09 -27.59 3.19
C ASN A 578 7.84 -26.84 3.69
N HIS A 579 7.50 -25.74 3.04
CA HIS A 579 6.40 -24.86 3.43
C HIS A 579 5.20 -24.97 2.48
N LYS A 580 4.04 -24.54 2.98
CA LYS A 580 2.92 -24.13 2.14
C LYS A 580 2.69 -22.64 2.28
N ALA A 581 2.50 -21.92 1.17
CA ALA A 581 2.25 -20.47 1.20
C ALA A 581 1.05 -20.10 2.10
N ALA A 582 -0.01 -20.91 2.06
CA ALA A 582 -1.18 -20.72 2.92
C ALA A 582 -0.87 -20.89 4.41
N ASP A 583 0.03 -21.81 4.78
CA ASP A 583 0.40 -22.05 6.18
C ASP A 583 1.23 -20.88 6.73
N ILE A 584 2.12 -20.30 5.92
CA ILE A 584 2.88 -19.09 6.26
C ILE A 584 1.92 -17.92 6.54
N ARG A 585 1.00 -17.64 5.60
CA ARG A 585 -0.03 -16.61 5.77
C ARG A 585 -0.85 -16.87 7.04
N ASN A 586 -1.33 -18.09 7.21
CA ASN A 586 -2.15 -18.46 8.36
C ASN A 586 -1.41 -18.25 9.66
N ARG A 587 -0.13 -18.62 9.72
CA ARG A 587 0.69 -18.50 10.92
C ARG A 587 0.93 -17.05 11.28
N LEU A 588 1.35 -16.21 10.34
CA LEU A 588 1.57 -14.77 10.55
C LEU A 588 0.30 -14.06 11.00
N ARG A 589 -0.83 -14.36 10.35
CA ARG A 589 -2.14 -13.77 10.67
C ARG A 589 -2.68 -14.22 12.03
N PHE A 590 -2.60 -15.52 12.32
CA PHE A 590 -3.18 -16.13 13.52
C PHE A 590 -2.44 -15.76 14.81
N THR A 591 -1.15 -15.42 14.73
CA THR A 591 -0.35 -14.93 15.86
C THR A 591 -0.30 -13.41 15.96
N GLY A 592 -1.10 -12.71 15.15
CA GLY A 592 -1.20 -11.26 15.18
C GLY A 592 -1.88 -10.75 16.46
N SER A 593 -1.52 -9.54 16.87
CA SER A 593 -2.13 -8.84 18.00
C SER A 593 -3.14 -7.81 17.49
N PRO A 594 -4.42 -7.85 17.92
CA PRO A 594 -5.36 -6.82 17.50
C PRO A 594 -4.91 -5.43 17.99
N ALA A 595 -4.68 -4.55 17.03
CA ALA A 595 -4.17 -3.20 17.14
C ALA A 595 -5.28 -2.15 17.20
N GLY A 596 -4.93 -0.95 17.64
CA GLY A 596 -5.81 0.23 17.58
C GLY A 596 -5.93 0.79 16.17
N SER A 597 -6.76 1.83 16.02
CA SER A 597 -6.81 2.64 14.80
C SER A 597 -6.27 4.04 15.09
N SER A 598 -5.57 4.63 14.13
CA SER A 598 -5.24 6.07 14.15
C SER A 598 -6.36 6.93 13.56
N ILE A 599 -7.43 6.31 13.06
CA ILE A 599 -8.65 6.97 12.59
C ILE A 599 -9.62 7.10 13.79
N PHE A 600 -10.51 8.09 13.75
CA PHE A 600 -11.58 8.33 14.75
C PHE A 600 -11.06 8.62 16.17
N ASP A 601 -10.29 9.69 16.34
CA ASP A 601 -9.77 10.11 17.65
C ASP A 601 -9.00 9.00 18.40
N ASN A 602 -8.32 8.14 17.64
CA ASN A 602 -7.49 7.04 18.14
C ASN A 602 -8.26 5.91 18.86
N LEU A 603 -9.08 5.15 18.14
CA LEU A 603 -9.79 3.98 18.71
C LEU A 603 -8.84 2.93 19.31
N PRO A 604 -9.08 2.45 20.55
CA PRO A 604 -8.22 1.44 21.19
C PRO A 604 -8.09 0.12 20.43
N VAL A 605 -9.09 -0.23 19.61
CA VAL A 605 -9.06 -1.38 18.70
C VAL A 605 -9.73 -1.01 17.39
N GLY A 606 -9.07 -1.23 16.26
CA GLY A 606 -9.64 -1.01 14.93
C GLY A 606 -10.52 -2.15 14.45
N SER A 607 -11.35 -1.91 13.43
CA SER A 607 -12.08 -2.97 12.73
C SER A 607 -11.13 -3.95 12.04
N ALA A 608 -11.48 -5.24 11.95
CA ALA A 608 -10.70 -6.22 11.18
C ALA A 608 -10.63 -5.85 9.68
N ALA A 609 -11.58 -5.05 9.18
CA ALA A 609 -11.54 -4.49 7.83
C ALA A 609 -10.35 -3.54 7.60
N GLN A 610 -9.75 -3.01 8.67
CA GLN A 610 -8.59 -2.13 8.59
C GLN A 610 -7.27 -2.86 8.84
N GLN A 611 -7.29 -3.85 9.74
CA GLN A 611 -6.07 -4.42 10.32
C GLN A 611 -5.87 -5.91 10.03
N GLY A 612 -6.86 -6.60 9.47
CA GLY A 612 -6.82 -8.04 9.31
C GLY A 612 -6.68 -8.78 10.65
N GLY A 613 -5.68 -9.66 10.73
CA GLY A 613 -5.28 -10.35 11.97
C GLY A 613 -4.60 -9.46 13.02
N GLY A 614 -4.42 -8.17 12.74
CA GLY A 614 -3.73 -7.22 13.59
C GLY A 614 -2.22 -7.17 13.33
N GLU A 615 -1.49 -6.54 14.25
CA GLU A 615 -0.04 -6.38 14.17
C GLU A 615 0.67 -7.73 14.23
N ALA A 616 1.45 -8.05 13.20
CA ALA A 616 2.18 -9.31 13.12
C ALA A 616 3.31 -9.37 14.15
N LEU A 617 3.19 -10.29 15.11
CA LEU A 617 4.22 -10.58 16.10
C LEU A 617 5.14 -11.71 15.57
N ILE A 618 6.26 -11.34 14.95
CA ILE A 618 7.11 -12.26 14.18
C ILE A 618 7.69 -13.38 15.05
N TYR A 619 8.14 -13.05 16.27
CA TYR A 619 8.62 -14.09 17.19
C TYR A 619 7.52 -15.08 17.57
N ASN A 620 6.29 -14.61 17.81
CA ASN A 620 5.17 -15.49 18.15
C ASN A 620 4.79 -16.39 16.98
N ALA A 621 4.83 -15.85 15.75
CA ALA A 621 4.66 -16.65 14.55
C ALA A 621 5.68 -17.79 14.54
N LEU A 622 6.97 -17.50 14.75
CA LEU A 622 8.05 -18.49 14.71
C LEU A 622 8.08 -19.46 15.90
N ALA A 623 7.72 -19.02 17.10
CA ALA A 623 7.87 -19.79 18.34
C ALA A 623 6.61 -20.57 18.76
N GLY A 624 5.41 -20.08 18.43
CA GLY A 624 4.17 -20.73 18.82
C GLY A 624 4.05 -22.12 18.19
N MET A 625 3.48 -23.09 18.92
CA MET A 625 3.33 -24.48 18.49
C MET A 625 1.89 -24.86 18.14
N ILE A 626 0.91 -23.97 18.36
CA ILE A 626 -0.45 -24.18 17.84
C ILE A 626 -0.52 -23.77 16.37
N ARG A 627 -1.14 -24.63 15.56
CA ARG A 627 -1.43 -24.39 14.14
C ARG A 627 -2.94 -24.36 13.91
N THR A 628 -3.34 -23.64 12.87
CA THR A 628 -4.72 -23.62 12.38
C THR A 628 -4.71 -23.56 10.86
N ASN A 629 -5.66 -24.26 10.23
CA ASN A 629 -5.99 -24.07 8.82
C ASN A 629 -7.03 -22.95 8.61
N THR A 630 -7.66 -22.51 9.70
CA THR A 630 -8.67 -21.44 9.74
C THR A 630 -8.12 -20.26 10.53
N SER A 631 -7.52 -19.29 9.83
CA SER A 631 -6.93 -18.09 10.43
C SER A 631 -7.75 -16.82 10.15
N SER A 632 -8.93 -16.92 9.55
CA SER A 632 -9.94 -15.86 9.48
C SER A 632 -11.34 -16.42 9.21
N PHE A 633 -12.37 -15.61 9.44
CA PHE A 633 -13.76 -15.89 9.12
C PHE A 633 -14.38 -14.79 8.25
N GLY A 634 -14.51 -15.04 6.95
CA GLY A 634 -15.42 -14.29 6.09
C GLY A 634 -16.85 -14.78 6.33
N LEU A 635 -17.69 -13.94 6.92
CA LEU A 635 -19.08 -14.28 7.20
C LEU A 635 -19.95 -14.14 5.94
N ASN A 636 -19.47 -13.44 4.90
CA ASN A 636 -20.11 -13.24 3.58
C ASN A 636 -21.62 -13.03 3.71
N ASP A 637 -21.98 -12.12 4.61
CA ASP A 637 -23.34 -11.87 5.07
C ASP A 637 -23.96 -10.81 4.16
N THR A 638 -24.82 -11.21 3.24
CA THR A 638 -25.39 -10.28 2.25
C THR A 638 -26.91 -10.34 2.19
N VAL A 639 -27.58 -11.46 2.40
CA VAL A 639 -29.03 -11.54 2.67
C VAL A 639 -29.21 -12.72 3.63
N LYS A 640 -30.40 -12.93 4.21
CA LYS A 640 -30.79 -14.06 5.10
C LYS A 640 -30.51 -15.50 4.60
N GLY A 641 -29.56 -15.71 3.69
CA GLY A 641 -29.22 -16.97 3.02
C GLY A 641 -28.11 -17.82 3.64
N ARG A 642 -27.53 -17.47 4.81
CA ARG A 642 -26.58 -18.36 5.52
C ARG A 642 -26.60 -18.34 7.05
N PHE A 643 -27.34 -17.43 7.67
CA PHE A 643 -27.56 -17.46 9.12
C PHE A 643 -28.91 -18.16 9.38
N ASN A 644 -28.90 -19.28 10.10
CA ASN A 644 -30.12 -19.85 10.64
C ASN A 644 -30.48 -18.98 11.86
N ASP A 645 -31.58 -18.24 11.78
CA ASP A 645 -32.06 -17.37 12.87
C ASP A 645 -31.03 -16.33 13.35
N ASN A 646 -30.38 -15.61 12.42
CA ASN A 646 -29.34 -14.60 12.68
C ASN A 646 -28.05 -15.15 13.35
N SER A 647 -27.88 -16.47 13.41
CA SER A 647 -26.68 -17.14 13.93
C SER A 647 -25.98 -18.06 12.90
N ARG A 648 -24.66 -18.19 12.98
CA ARG A 648 -23.85 -19.05 12.09
C ARG A 648 -22.77 -19.81 12.87
N ASN A 649 -22.69 -21.11 12.63
CA ASN A 649 -21.64 -21.95 13.18
C ASN A 649 -20.36 -21.84 12.35
N MET A 650 -19.27 -21.48 13.01
CA MET A 650 -17.93 -21.40 12.46
C MET A 650 -17.03 -22.43 13.15
N TYR A 651 -16.13 -23.05 12.40
CA TYR A 651 -15.29 -24.15 12.88
C TYR A 651 -13.83 -23.75 12.93
N LEU A 652 -13.22 -23.87 14.12
CA LEU A 652 -11.79 -23.69 14.34
C LEU A 652 -11.14 -25.02 14.67
N TYR A 653 -9.96 -25.24 14.11
CA TYR A 653 -9.13 -26.41 14.36
C TYR A 653 -7.78 -25.94 14.92
N PHE A 654 -7.46 -26.36 16.14
CA PHE A 654 -6.18 -26.09 16.77
C PHE A 654 -5.39 -27.38 16.81
N THR A 655 -4.25 -27.41 16.12
CA THR A 655 -3.33 -28.54 16.14
C THR A 655 -2.13 -28.20 17.03
N ASN A 656 -1.88 -29.01 18.05
CA ASN A 656 -0.70 -28.86 18.90
C ASN A 656 0.50 -29.58 18.26
N THR A 657 1.50 -28.82 17.81
CA THR A 657 2.72 -29.38 17.22
C THR A 657 3.85 -29.60 18.22
N ALA A 658 3.68 -29.23 19.49
CA ALA A 658 4.64 -29.47 20.56
C ALA A 658 4.71 -30.96 20.96
N THR A 659 5.67 -31.27 21.82
CA THR A 659 5.81 -32.57 22.49
C THR A 659 5.09 -32.62 23.84
N GLN A 660 4.55 -31.49 24.28
CA GLN A 660 3.84 -31.33 25.56
C GLN A 660 2.41 -30.84 25.33
N PRO A 661 1.47 -31.12 26.25
CA PRO A 661 0.12 -30.58 26.16
C PRO A 661 0.14 -29.05 26.26
N ILE A 662 -0.73 -28.39 25.49
CA ILE A 662 -0.91 -26.94 25.53
C ILE A 662 -2.34 -26.62 25.90
N THR A 663 -2.52 -25.68 26.84
CA THR A 663 -3.82 -25.19 27.27
C THR A 663 -4.13 -23.87 26.58
N LEU A 664 -5.34 -23.76 26.05
CA LEU A 664 -5.89 -22.57 25.41
C LEU A 664 -7.10 -22.08 26.20
N GLN A 665 -7.10 -20.80 26.58
CA GLN A 665 -8.26 -20.10 27.11
C GLN A 665 -8.92 -19.28 25.98
N LEU A 666 -10.16 -19.64 25.65
CA LEU A 666 -10.91 -19.02 24.56
C LEU A 666 -11.63 -17.76 25.05
N GLY A 667 -11.67 -16.77 24.16
CA GLY A 667 -12.32 -15.50 24.40
C GLY A 667 -12.66 -14.81 23.10
N HIS A 668 -13.15 -13.59 23.22
CA HIS A 668 -13.56 -12.76 22.11
C HIS A 668 -13.14 -11.32 22.38
N ARG A 669 -12.62 -10.63 21.36
CA ARG A 669 -12.38 -9.18 21.40
C ARG A 669 -13.35 -8.48 20.45
N VAL A 670 -14.26 -7.72 21.03
CA VAL A 670 -15.21 -6.87 20.31
C VAL A 670 -14.46 -5.68 19.73
N VAL A 671 -14.80 -5.30 18.50
CA VAL A 671 -14.29 -4.07 17.87
C VAL A 671 -15.45 -3.27 17.28
N PRO A 672 -15.23 -1.97 17.01
CA PRO A 672 -16.23 -1.10 16.38
C PRO A 672 -16.72 -1.64 15.03
N SER A 673 -18.03 -1.55 14.82
CA SER A 673 -18.60 -1.68 13.47
C SER A 673 -18.36 -0.38 12.71
N VAL A 674 -18.07 -0.50 11.41
CA VAL A 674 -17.76 0.65 10.55
C VAL A 674 -18.69 0.67 9.34
N SER A 675 -19.01 1.83 8.82
CA SER A 675 -19.83 1.99 7.63
C SER A 675 -19.29 3.12 6.76
N ALA A 676 -19.40 2.95 5.44
CA ALA A 676 -19.14 4.01 4.47
C ALA A 676 -20.37 4.90 4.21
N TYR A 677 -21.52 4.62 4.83
CA TYR A 677 -22.80 5.23 4.51
C TYR A 677 -23.48 5.85 5.74
N ASN A 678 -24.10 7.01 5.55
CA ASN A 678 -24.93 7.61 6.60
C ASN A 678 -26.31 6.93 6.69
N SER A 679 -27.14 7.34 7.64
CA SER A 679 -28.48 6.78 7.87
C SER A 679 -29.44 6.91 6.67
N ALA A 680 -29.15 7.80 5.72
CA ALA A 680 -29.91 7.98 4.49
C ALA A 680 -29.37 7.13 3.32
N GLY A 681 -28.36 6.29 3.54
CA GLY A 681 -27.74 5.45 2.50
C GLY A 681 -26.80 6.23 1.57
N VAL A 682 -26.38 7.44 1.96
CA VAL A 682 -25.46 8.27 1.15
C VAL A 682 -24.02 7.91 1.50
N PHE A 683 -23.19 7.71 0.46
CA PHE A 683 -21.76 7.44 0.60
C PHE A 683 -21.04 8.63 1.24
N LEU A 684 -20.19 8.34 2.21
CA LEU A 684 -19.44 9.33 2.97
C LEU A 684 -18.01 9.45 2.45
N PRO A 685 -17.36 10.61 2.61
CA PRO A 685 -15.95 10.77 2.25
C PRO A 685 -15.02 10.00 3.19
N ARG A 686 -15.48 9.62 4.39
CA ARG A 686 -14.75 8.84 5.38
C ARG A 686 -15.69 7.84 6.04
N PRO A 687 -15.19 6.70 6.51
CA PRO A 687 -16.03 5.76 7.23
C PRO A 687 -16.56 6.42 8.51
N VAL A 688 -17.66 5.92 9.04
CA VAL A 688 -18.14 6.20 10.39
C VAL A 688 -18.05 4.93 11.22
N HIS A 689 -18.05 5.06 12.54
CA HIS A 689 -17.97 3.92 13.45
C HIS A 689 -19.13 3.93 14.47
N ASN A 690 -19.48 2.75 14.97
CA ASN A 690 -20.43 2.57 16.06
C ASN A 690 -19.85 1.60 17.10
N ASN A 691 -19.70 2.12 18.33
CA ASN A 691 -19.10 1.40 19.46
C ASN A 691 -20.14 0.86 20.45
N ALA A 692 -21.44 0.98 20.15
CA ALA A 692 -22.48 0.46 21.02
C ALA A 692 -22.38 -1.07 21.14
N THR A 693 -22.66 -1.63 22.32
CA THR A 693 -22.55 -3.08 22.55
C THR A 693 -23.44 -3.90 21.61
N ASN A 694 -24.63 -3.39 21.28
CA ASN A 694 -25.55 -4.01 20.32
C ASN A 694 -25.16 -3.78 18.85
N ALA A 695 -24.15 -2.95 18.58
CA ALA A 695 -23.58 -2.74 17.26
C ALA A 695 -22.47 -3.76 16.93
N ALA A 696 -22.11 -4.66 17.84
CA ALA A 696 -21.14 -5.73 17.60
C ALA A 696 -21.80 -7.11 17.49
N ALA A 697 -21.10 -8.04 16.83
CA ALA A 697 -21.51 -9.44 16.80
C ALA A 697 -21.28 -10.10 18.17
N THR A 698 -22.15 -11.02 18.56
CA THR A 698 -21.97 -11.80 19.79
C THR A 698 -21.48 -13.20 19.45
N LEU A 699 -20.55 -13.72 20.25
CA LEU A 699 -19.97 -15.04 20.04
C LEU A 699 -20.21 -15.95 21.23
N THR A 700 -20.60 -17.19 20.95
CA THR A 700 -20.61 -18.27 21.94
C THR A 700 -19.71 -19.42 21.49
N PHE A 701 -19.15 -20.13 22.46
CA PHE A 701 -18.18 -21.20 22.22
C PHE A 701 -18.69 -22.50 22.83
N THR A 702 -18.45 -23.63 22.16
CA THR A 702 -18.78 -24.95 22.74
C THR A 702 -18.03 -25.27 24.03
N ARG A 703 -16.94 -24.56 24.31
CA ARG A 703 -16.16 -24.61 25.56
C ARG A 703 -15.38 -23.31 25.74
N LYS A 704 -15.05 -22.93 26.98
CA LYS A 704 -14.27 -21.72 27.29
C LYS A 704 -12.76 -21.94 27.40
N ALA A 705 -12.33 -23.19 27.56
CA ALA A 705 -10.93 -23.57 27.58
C ALA A 705 -10.78 -25.01 27.05
N LEU A 706 -9.57 -25.36 26.65
CA LEU A 706 -9.20 -26.72 26.28
C LEU A 706 -7.71 -26.97 26.48
N THR A 707 -7.36 -28.21 26.79
CA THR A 707 -5.98 -28.70 26.72
C THR A 707 -5.88 -29.66 25.54
N ILE A 708 -4.91 -29.43 24.66
CA ILE A 708 -4.68 -30.23 23.45
C ILE A 708 -3.44 -31.07 23.69
N ALA A 709 -3.56 -32.40 23.61
CA ALA A 709 -2.42 -33.28 23.79
C ALA A 709 -1.39 -33.11 22.65
N PRO A 710 -0.13 -33.55 22.85
CA PRO A 710 0.89 -33.47 21.81
C PRO A 710 0.42 -34.10 20.50
N LYS A 711 0.66 -33.41 19.38
CA LYS A 711 0.33 -33.86 18.00
C LYS A 711 -1.17 -34.06 17.73
N GLU A 712 -2.05 -33.71 18.66
CA GLU A 712 -3.50 -33.81 18.46
C GLU A 712 -4.09 -32.53 17.87
N THR A 713 -5.29 -32.67 17.30
CA THR A 713 -6.10 -31.56 16.80
C THR A 713 -7.42 -31.49 17.55
N ALA A 714 -7.74 -30.31 18.08
CA ALA A 714 -9.02 -30.04 18.72
C ALA A 714 -9.92 -29.18 17.83
N LYS A 715 -11.20 -29.54 17.76
CA LYS A 715 -12.25 -28.78 17.05
C LYS A 715 -13.04 -27.92 18.04
N ILE A 716 -13.16 -26.64 17.73
CA ILE A 716 -14.00 -25.67 18.44
C ILE A 716 -15.10 -25.19 17.49
N VAL A 717 -16.33 -25.11 17.99
CA VAL A 717 -17.44 -24.46 17.27
C VAL A 717 -17.66 -23.10 17.92
N VAL A 718 -17.63 -22.06 17.08
CA VAL A 718 -17.91 -20.68 17.43
C VAL A 718 -19.24 -20.32 16.78
N VAL A 719 -20.25 -20.02 17.57
CA VAL A 719 -21.53 -19.52 17.05
C VAL A 719 -21.44 -18.01 17.03
N VAL A 720 -21.50 -17.43 15.83
CA VAL A 720 -21.49 -15.98 15.61
C VAL A 720 -22.93 -15.54 15.38
N THR A 721 -23.41 -14.58 16.17
CA THR A 721 -24.74 -13.98 16.02
C THR A 721 -24.57 -12.53 15.57
N GLN A 722 -25.35 -12.14 14.55
CA GLN A 722 -25.28 -10.80 13.98
C GLN A 722 -25.63 -9.70 15.00
N PRO A 723 -25.09 -8.47 14.82
CA PRO A 723 -25.50 -7.31 15.62
C PRO A 723 -26.99 -6.98 15.43
N THR A 724 -27.66 -6.57 16.52
CA THR A 724 -29.08 -6.17 16.50
C THR A 724 -29.31 -4.67 16.45
N GLY A 725 -28.31 -3.86 16.82
CA GLY A 725 -28.36 -2.41 16.90
C GLY A 725 -27.91 -1.67 15.63
N LEU A 726 -27.81 -2.36 14.49
CA LEU A 726 -27.34 -1.80 13.23
C LEU A 726 -28.48 -1.80 12.19
N SER A 727 -28.63 -0.68 11.47
CA SER A 727 -29.55 -0.56 10.35
C SER A 727 -29.02 -1.28 9.11
N ASP A 728 -29.91 -1.97 8.38
CA ASP A 728 -29.57 -2.61 7.10
C ASP A 728 -29.26 -1.58 5.99
N SER A 729 -29.85 -0.38 6.04
CA SER A 729 -29.67 0.69 5.03
C SER A 729 -28.29 1.35 5.03
N GLN A 730 -27.48 1.07 6.05
CA GLN A 730 -26.17 1.67 6.22
C GLN A 730 -25.03 0.70 5.90
N PHE A 731 -25.32 -0.55 5.55
CA PHE A 731 -24.31 -1.51 5.09
C PHE A 731 -23.11 -1.61 6.05
N TRP A 732 -23.39 -1.76 7.35
CA TRP A 732 -22.34 -1.77 8.37
C TRP A 732 -21.47 -3.01 8.25
N VAL A 733 -20.16 -2.82 8.16
CA VAL A 733 -19.17 -3.88 8.32
C VAL A 733 -18.92 -4.09 9.82
N TYR A 734 -19.41 -5.20 10.35
CA TYR A 734 -19.16 -5.62 11.71
C TYR A 734 -18.04 -6.64 11.76
N SER A 735 -17.18 -6.57 12.78
CA SER A 735 -16.01 -7.45 12.88
C SER A 735 -15.61 -7.71 14.32
N GLY A 736 -14.51 -8.46 14.51
CA GLY A 736 -13.87 -8.70 15.80
C GLY A 736 -12.94 -9.90 15.74
N PHE A 737 -12.55 -10.41 16.90
CA PHE A 737 -11.55 -11.48 16.99
C PHE A 737 -12.02 -12.59 17.93
N VAL A 738 -11.95 -13.84 17.47
CA VAL A 738 -11.87 -14.99 18.38
C VAL A 738 -10.44 -15.04 18.91
N THR A 739 -10.27 -15.05 20.23
CA THR A 739 -8.93 -15.09 20.84
C THR A 739 -8.72 -16.41 21.58
N ALA A 740 -7.51 -16.95 21.51
CA ALA A 740 -7.07 -18.08 22.33
C ALA A 740 -5.77 -17.70 23.05
N LEU A 741 -5.81 -17.51 24.36
CA LEU A 741 -4.63 -17.28 25.17
C LEU A 741 -3.97 -18.63 25.49
N SER A 742 -2.73 -18.81 25.05
CA SER A 742 -1.97 -20.05 25.21
C SER A 742 -1.22 -20.08 26.53
N SER A 743 -0.99 -21.28 27.06
CA SER A 743 -0.01 -21.52 28.13
C SER A 743 1.44 -21.39 27.67
N GLU A 744 1.68 -21.32 26.35
CA GLU A 744 3.00 -21.11 25.77
C GLU A 744 3.47 -19.66 25.94
N LEU A 745 4.77 -19.46 26.18
CA LEU A 745 5.38 -18.15 26.23
C LEU A 745 6.03 -17.80 24.88
N GLY A 746 5.85 -16.55 24.46
CA GLY A 746 6.37 -16.02 23.21
C GLY A 746 7.23 -14.77 23.44
N LEU A 747 6.90 -13.72 22.70
CA LEU A 747 7.57 -12.43 22.69
C LEU A 747 7.68 -11.87 24.12
N HIS A 748 8.88 -11.43 24.49
CA HIS A 748 9.20 -10.91 25.83
C HIS A 748 8.75 -11.81 27.01
N GLY A 749 8.62 -13.13 26.79
CA GLY A 749 8.19 -14.08 27.81
C GLY A 749 6.70 -14.01 28.15
N GLN A 750 5.88 -13.33 27.34
CA GLN A 750 4.45 -13.22 27.55
C GLN A 750 3.69 -14.42 26.94
N PRO A 751 2.55 -14.83 27.51
CA PRO A 751 1.70 -15.83 26.90
C PRO A 751 1.33 -15.49 25.45
N ILE A 752 1.43 -16.46 24.54
CA ILE A 752 1.04 -16.27 23.15
C ILE A 752 -0.47 -16.14 23.07
N ARG A 753 -0.95 -15.01 22.52
CA ARG A 753 -2.36 -14.85 22.14
C ARG A 753 -2.49 -15.15 20.67
N TYR A 754 -3.31 -16.15 20.36
CA TYR A 754 -3.76 -16.36 19.00
C TYR A 754 -5.06 -15.60 18.75
N ALA A 755 -5.22 -15.03 17.56
CA ALA A 755 -6.38 -14.25 17.17
C ALA A 755 -6.87 -14.66 15.78
N VAL A 756 -8.15 -14.98 15.65
CA VAL A 756 -8.82 -15.24 14.37
C VAL A 756 -9.80 -14.09 14.11
N PRO A 757 -9.48 -13.18 13.18
CA PRO A 757 -10.40 -12.11 12.81
C PRO A 757 -11.63 -12.68 12.11
N TYR A 758 -12.79 -12.09 12.37
CA TYR A 758 -14.02 -12.32 11.63
C TYR A 758 -14.57 -11.00 11.10
N LEU A 759 -15.26 -11.06 9.96
CA LEU A 759 -15.87 -9.90 9.32
C LEU A 759 -17.17 -10.31 8.64
N GLY A 760 -18.22 -9.51 8.83
CA GLY A 760 -19.49 -9.61 8.12
C GLY A 760 -20.05 -8.24 7.79
N LEU A 761 -21.12 -8.22 7.00
CA LEU A 761 -21.83 -7.02 6.60
C LEU A 761 -23.29 -7.13 7.05
N LYS A 762 -23.82 -6.05 7.62
CA LYS A 762 -25.24 -5.92 7.98
C LYS A 762 -25.97 -5.20 6.84
N GLY A 763 -26.93 -5.88 6.22
CA GLY A 763 -27.74 -5.35 5.11
C GLY A 763 -27.52 -6.11 3.81
N ASN A 764 -28.13 -5.63 2.72
CA ASN A 764 -28.02 -6.28 1.41
C ASN A 764 -26.85 -5.77 0.57
N TYR A 765 -25.79 -6.58 0.44
CA TYR A 765 -24.62 -6.18 -0.36
C TYR A 765 -24.95 -5.90 -1.82
N SER A 766 -25.94 -6.60 -2.41
CA SER A 766 -26.36 -6.33 -3.79
C SER A 766 -27.11 -5.01 -3.95
N GLU A 767 -27.52 -4.38 -2.84
CA GLU A 767 -28.21 -3.09 -2.81
C GLU A 767 -27.26 -1.93 -2.46
N ILE A 768 -25.97 -2.19 -2.27
CA ILE A 768 -25.00 -1.13 -2.02
C ILE A 768 -25.00 -0.15 -3.21
N PRO A 769 -25.23 1.16 -2.97
CA PRO A 769 -25.15 2.15 -4.03
C PRO A 769 -23.71 2.24 -4.55
N LEU A 770 -23.51 1.82 -5.81
CA LEU A 770 -22.23 1.92 -6.52
C LEU A 770 -21.98 3.31 -7.10
N LEU A 771 -23.04 4.07 -7.38
CA LEU A 771 -22.98 5.44 -7.91
C LEU A 771 -23.80 6.34 -6.99
N SER A 772 -23.24 7.48 -6.59
CA SER A 772 -24.04 8.49 -5.89
C SER A 772 -25.01 9.13 -6.89
N PRO A 773 -26.31 9.28 -6.55
CA PRO A 773 -27.24 10.02 -7.39
C PRO A 773 -26.73 11.42 -7.73
N SER A 774 -26.03 12.09 -6.80
CA SER A 774 -25.48 13.44 -6.96
C SER A 774 -24.23 13.53 -7.86
N SER A 775 -23.55 12.42 -8.16
CA SER A 775 -22.38 12.39 -9.05
C SER A 775 -22.73 12.02 -10.49
N LEU A 776 -23.99 11.67 -10.77
CA LEU A 776 -24.50 11.46 -12.13
C LEU A 776 -24.77 12.83 -12.78
N GLY A 777 -23.83 13.27 -13.60
CA GLY A 777 -24.06 14.33 -14.58
C GLY A 777 -24.21 13.73 -15.97
N LEU A 778 -25.30 14.05 -16.67
CA LEU A 778 -25.40 13.76 -18.10
C LEU A 778 -24.68 14.87 -18.86
N LEU A 779 -23.67 14.50 -19.63
CA LEU A 779 -22.98 15.39 -20.54
C LEU A 779 -23.83 15.48 -21.81
N ASN A 780 -24.41 16.65 -22.08
CA ASN A 780 -25.20 16.82 -23.31
C ASN A 780 -24.24 16.83 -24.51
N PRO A 781 -24.29 15.82 -25.41
CA PRO A 781 -23.30 15.67 -26.48
C PRO A 781 -23.40 16.77 -27.55
N THR A 782 -24.50 17.51 -27.59
CA THR A 782 -24.73 18.58 -28.57
C THR A 782 -24.28 19.95 -28.06
N THR A 783 -24.33 20.18 -26.74
CA THR A 783 -24.02 21.48 -26.13
C THR A 783 -22.77 21.50 -25.25
N GLY A 784 -22.23 20.33 -24.89
CA GLY A 784 -21.07 20.19 -24.01
C GLY A 784 -21.33 20.58 -22.55
N GLN A 785 -22.58 20.91 -22.18
CA GLN A 785 -22.94 21.30 -20.82
C GLN A 785 -23.20 20.08 -19.92
N TYR A 786 -22.70 20.16 -18.69
CA TYR A 786 -22.88 19.18 -17.63
C TYR A 786 -24.21 19.47 -16.91
N GLN A 787 -25.18 18.54 -16.97
CA GLN A 787 -26.41 18.64 -16.18
C GLN A 787 -26.32 17.69 -14.99
N SER A 788 -26.18 18.23 -13.77
CA SER A 788 -26.28 17.44 -12.54
C SER A 788 -27.72 17.01 -12.29
N SER A 789 -27.92 15.77 -11.88
CA SER A 789 -29.22 15.13 -11.57
C SER A 789 -30.05 15.78 -10.44
N SER A 790 -29.64 16.90 -9.85
CA SER A 790 -30.34 17.55 -8.73
C SER A 790 -31.66 18.24 -9.10
N THR A 791 -32.15 18.07 -10.33
CA THR A 791 -33.47 18.53 -10.77
C THR A 791 -34.21 17.38 -11.46
N GLN A 792 -34.78 16.48 -10.66
CA GLN A 792 -36.08 15.86 -10.94
C GLN A 792 -36.74 15.39 -9.64
#